data_AF-H0SCY8-F1
#
_entry.id   AF-H0SCY8-F1
#
_cell.length_a   1.000
_cell.length_b   1.000
_cell.length_c   1.000
_cell.angle_alpha   90.00
_cell.angle_beta   90.00
_cell.angle_gamma   90.00
#
_symmetry.space_group_name_H-M   'P 1'
#
loop_
_entity.id
_entity.type
_entity.pdbx_description
1 polymer ?
#
loop_
_entity_poly.entity_id
_entity_poly.type
_entity_poly.pdbx_seq_one_letter_code
_entity_poly.pdbx_strand_id
1 'polypeptide(L)'
;MIHIAHISDIHFGLNFSEATWQAVVSCVVDFDPHLIVVSGDLVDDPSPDHLLAAKGALNDLLERTRASSATRWGGLGRNAELVVVPGNHDVFESGIAMGMPRLSWFERIFFGGDTTRAEQALKAKLATHTLTFGPKALGLPAGMRPQDASWFRRARARATALLGGRTVMPWDQADDYAKLLPAAGTMPRVRVAGSAPILLALFDSNGSGGDLGLATGTVDNDVLIELSERLQQIKQNYVARIAIVHHHVLPIAFAPGAHRKTGEPMMVLRNAGALLRTLADHQFDLILHGHWHKAQFARIDFGNDAGDSYPMAVVSAGSAAMATPDNTNFNSINLIQIAPTGRIEVENVFYGAGQSPRPRSRRDEKEGPGFRVYEEPLAAAKRRAHVRARERHPIECEEREQICEITENGDLWVTHRISGFRVQGKIGRYAKRPLVVHLPAYGHFVHDTLTLSPDTARAGFEIVPAPDDATDGQKGDYYWLKFPGGGISKDNEPVPYQFSHGCANCMTMTQWEAVERLERGTPKPHPQGFDDEWVGIRVPFPAQKLTLKVRLPRSLADVQLALECLRPPGYPNYDIDQWGDAKFEGDKGVDDAVDAPSGWEIDKSCEETPTLTYDARSQTWELVIDHPLVGYQYALRWQVPGEPEDRTIAGNTREWHRTLLHLGDRVDAGQTTDEDREAIRQFDLLVQTLETELRLGRVSRDEKWTIALMVHDAKDLVLRPVLSRRSGPQREALPRSFSIPYGDGVSGAAFQQRRIIAWSHRGVISDPEGAAKSLITPVPYPPTEEGGEAVHVLALPVYHTGTEDERRPPPWATIGVVTVDSSSYASSIKDMDDKQRLLLRTLAQAQMDNIIRAVRGERDSADGPPSCGATDRPLS
;
A
#
# COMPACT_ATOMS: atom_id res chain seq x y z
N MET A 1 5.78 11.94 4.58
CA MET A 1 6.17 12.10 5.99
C MET A 1 5.66 13.44 6.51
N ILE A 2 4.97 13.45 7.65
CA ILE A 2 4.58 14.67 8.39
C ILE A 2 5.62 14.95 9.47
N HIS A 3 5.96 16.22 9.68
CA HIS A 3 7.01 16.67 10.60
C HIS A 3 6.40 17.66 11.60
N ILE A 4 6.60 17.44 12.89
CA ILE A 4 6.11 18.29 13.97
C ILE A 4 7.30 18.65 14.88
N ALA A 5 7.56 19.94 15.06
CA ALA A 5 8.48 20.42 16.08
C ALA A 5 7.70 20.76 17.34
N HIS A 6 7.98 20.10 18.46
CA HIS A 6 7.36 20.37 19.76
C HIS A 6 8.38 20.98 20.72
N ILE A 7 8.02 22.17 21.20
CA ILE A 7 8.82 23.04 22.06
C ILE A 7 7.95 23.38 23.28
N SER A 8 8.56 23.62 24.44
CA SER A 8 7.84 24.01 25.64
C SER A 8 8.71 24.86 26.55
N ASP A 9 8.09 25.53 27.51
CA ASP A 9 8.78 26.14 28.66
C ASP A 9 9.91 27.06 28.21
N ILE A 10 9.56 28.00 27.31
CA ILE A 10 10.52 28.97 26.76
C ILE A 10 10.98 29.93 27.86
N HIS A 11 10.07 30.28 28.79
CA HIS A 11 10.35 31.13 29.95
C HIS A 11 11.11 32.41 29.59
N PHE A 12 10.58 33.19 28.65
CA PHE A 12 11.17 34.48 28.34
C PHE A 12 11.17 35.39 29.58
N GLY A 13 12.37 35.59 30.14
CA GLY A 13 12.52 36.14 31.49
C GLY A 13 13.91 35.87 32.10
N LEU A 14 13.98 35.56 33.40
CA LEU A 14 15.24 35.52 34.15
C LEU A 14 16.26 34.55 33.57
N ASN A 15 15.79 33.34 33.30
CA ASN A 15 16.66 32.24 32.94
C ASN A 15 16.69 32.05 31.42
N PHE A 16 16.19 33.01 30.63
CA PHE A 16 16.16 32.90 29.18
C PHE A 16 17.55 33.14 28.57
N SER A 17 17.92 32.31 27.59
CA SER A 17 19.14 32.43 26.80
C SER A 17 18.79 32.65 25.33
N GLU A 18 19.00 33.88 24.85
CA GLU A 18 18.78 34.23 23.44
C GLU A 18 19.65 33.39 22.49
N ALA A 19 20.89 33.08 22.88
CA ALA A 19 21.77 32.23 22.08
C ALA A 19 21.21 30.80 21.94
N THR A 20 20.65 30.26 23.03
CA THR A 20 19.99 28.95 23.02
C THR A 20 18.74 28.99 22.14
N TRP A 21 17.92 30.03 22.28
CA TRP A 21 16.73 30.23 21.44
C TRP A 21 17.08 30.28 19.95
N GLN A 22 18.08 31.06 19.54
CA GLN A 22 18.49 31.13 18.12
C GLN A 22 19.02 29.78 17.59
N ALA A 23 19.65 28.98 18.45
CA ALA A 23 20.06 27.61 18.08
C ALA A 23 18.85 26.68 17.91
N VAL A 24 17.82 26.80 18.76
CA VAL A 24 16.54 26.10 18.59
C VAL A 24 15.84 26.53 17.31
N VAL A 25 15.74 27.84 17.05
CA VAL A 25 15.17 28.38 15.81
C VAL A 25 15.85 27.76 14.59
N SER A 26 17.18 27.74 14.57
CA SER A 26 17.95 27.14 13.48
C SER A 26 17.60 25.66 13.32
N CYS A 27 17.62 24.88 14.40
CA CYS A 27 17.27 23.45 14.38
C CYS A 27 15.85 23.20 13.83
N VAL A 28 14.87 23.98 14.27
CA VAL A 28 13.46 23.85 13.84
C VAL A 28 13.29 24.24 12.38
N VAL A 29 13.90 25.34 11.93
CA VAL A 29 13.88 25.78 10.53
C VAL A 29 14.51 24.72 9.62
N ASP A 30 15.60 24.10 10.07
CA ASP A 30 16.29 23.05 9.33
C ASP A 30 15.46 21.76 9.22
N PHE A 31 14.75 21.39 10.30
CA PHE A 31 13.85 20.25 10.36
C PHE A 31 12.62 20.37 9.44
N ASP A 32 12.30 21.60 8.99
CA ASP A 32 11.26 21.90 8.01
C ASP A 32 9.86 21.35 8.42
N PRO A 33 9.33 21.72 9.60
CA PRO A 33 8.09 21.16 10.12
C PRO A 33 6.84 21.62 9.36
N HIS A 34 5.80 20.76 9.38
CA HIS A 34 4.43 21.15 9.03
C HIS A 34 3.76 21.87 10.22
N LEU A 35 4.11 21.47 11.44
CA LEU A 35 3.55 22.03 12.67
C LEU A 35 4.65 22.39 13.67
N ILE A 36 4.55 23.57 14.25
CA ILE A 36 5.33 24.02 15.40
C ILE A 36 4.38 24.10 16.59
N VAL A 37 4.54 23.22 17.56
CA VAL A 37 3.70 23.13 18.76
C VAL A 37 4.46 23.71 19.95
N VAL A 38 3.84 24.67 20.64
CA VAL A 38 4.35 25.26 21.89
C VAL A 38 3.41 24.92 23.04
N SER A 39 3.83 24.03 23.93
CA SER A 39 2.98 23.49 25.01
C SER A 39 3.04 24.30 26.32
N GLY A 40 3.00 25.63 26.24
CA GLY A 40 2.89 26.53 27.41
C GLY A 40 4.21 27.04 28.01
N ASP A 41 4.07 27.97 28.95
CA ASP A 41 5.11 28.74 29.62
C ASP A 41 6.05 29.44 28.62
N LEU A 42 5.44 30.30 27.80
CA LEU A 42 6.16 31.12 26.82
C LEU A 42 6.98 32.21 27.52
N VAL A 43 6.43 32.78 28.59
CA VAL A 43 6.98 33.92 29.33
C VAL A 43 7.07 33.60 30.82
N ASP A 44 7.97 34.25 31.56
CA ASP A 44 8.03 34.13 33.03
C ASP A 44 6.92 34.91 33.75
N ASP A 45 6.38 35.93 33.07
CA ASP A 45 5.46 36.92 33.60
C ASP A 45 4.41 37.26 32.52
N PRO A 46 3.10 37.20 32.86
CA PRO A 46 1.99 37.26 31.90
C PRO A 46 1.67 38.67 31.38
N SER A 47 2.59 39.63 31.51
CA SER A 47 2.37 41.00 31.03
C SER A 47 2.16 41.06 29.50
N PRO A 48 1.34 42.00 29.00
CA PRO A 48 1.12 42.19 27.56
C PRO A 48 2.41 42.40 26.76
N ASP A 49 3.38 43.13 27.32
CA ASP A 49 4.68 43.39 26.67
C ASP A 49 5.45 42.09 26.41
N HIS A 50 5.51 41.20 27.41
CA HIS A 50 6.21 39.92 27.30
C HIS A 50 5.50 38.98 26.32
N LEU A 51 4.17 38.88 26.40
CA LEU A 51 3.37 38.01 25.53
C LEU A 51 3.40 38.48 24.07
N LEU A 52 3.38 39.80 23.81
CA LEU A 52 3.55 40.35 22.46
C LEU A 52 4.96 40.14 21.91
N ALA A 53 6.00 40.24 22.75
CA ALA A 53 7.37 39.88 22.37
C ALA A 53 7.49 38.40 22.01
N ALA A 54 6.88 37.51 22.81
CA ALA A 54 6.83 36.07 22.54
C ALA A 54 6.08 35.76 21.24
N LYS A 55 4.90 36.37 21.02
CA LYS A 55 4.16 36.25 19.75
C LYS A 55 5.01 36.68 18.56
N GLY A 56 5.72 37.81 18.68
CA GLY A 56 6.64 38.31 17.64
C GLY A 56 7.77 37.32 17.33
N ALA A 57 8.42 36.77 18.36
CA ALA A 57 9.49 35.79 18.20
C ALA A 57 9.01 34.47 17.57
N LEU A 58 7.82 33.99 17.94
CA LEU A 58 7.23 32.79 17.35
C LEU A 58 6.78 33.01 15.90
N ASN A 59 6.27 34.21 15.57
CA ASN A 59 5.96 34.58 14.19
C ASN A 59 7.21 34.64 13.32
N ASP A 60 8.32 35.20 13.83
CA ASP A 60 9.62 35.20 13.13
C ASP A 60 10.13 33.77 12.88
N LEU A 61 10.03 32.86 13.87
CA LEU A 61 10.33 31.44 13.68
C LEU A 61 9.47 30.82 12.57
N LEU A 62 8.15 31.07 12.59
CA LEU A 62 7.21 30.56 11.59
C LEU A 62 7.55 31.07 10.18
N GLU A 63 7.81 32.37 10.05
CA GLU A 63 8.18 33.01 8.77
C GLU A 63 9.50 32.46 8.23
N ARG A 64 10.54 32.34 9.07
CA ARG A 64 11.82 31.75 8.67
C ARG A 64 11.66 30.30 8.24
N THR A 65 10.82 29.53 8.93
CA THR A 65 10.54 28.14 8.57
C THR A 65 9.89 28.06 7.18
N ARG A 66 8.85 28.87 6.94
CA ARG A 66 8.16 28.94 5.64
C ARG A 66 9.10 29.40 4.52
N ALA A 67 9.91 30.42 4.76
CA ALA A 67 10.85 30.96 3.78
C ALA A 67 11.96 29.94 3.42
N SER A 68 12.52 29.25 4.44
CA SER A 68 13.48 28.17 4.26
C SER A 68 12.88 27.02 3.44
N SER A 69 11.66 26.60 3.78
CA SER A 69 10.95 25.55 3.05
C SER A 69 10.67 25.93 1.60
N ALA A 70 10.15 27.14 1.35
CA ALA A 70 9.90 27.64 0.00
C ALA A 70 11.19 27.69 -0.83
N THR A 71 12.31 28.10 -0.22
CA THR A 71 13.62 28.11 -0.89
C THR A 71 14.10 26.69 -1.21
N ARG A 72 13.99 25.77 -0.25
CA ARG A 72 14.43 24.37 -0.37
C ARG A 72 13.66 23.62 -1.46
N TRP A 73 12.38 23.95 -1.64
CA TRP A 73 11.46 23.21 -2.51
C TRP A 73 10.93 24.06 -3.69
N GLY A 74 11.64 25.12 -4.09
CA GLY A 74 11.33 25.88 -5.31
C GLY A 74 9.92 26.52 -5.33
N GLY A 75 9.42 26.97 -4.18
CA GLY A 75 8.08 27.56 -4.04
C GLY A 75 6.96 26.55 -3.72
N LEU A 76 7.23 25.25 -3.77
CA LEU A 76 6.32 24.16 -3.38
C LEU A 76 6.59 23.64 -1.95
N GLY A 77 7.20 24.49 -1.11
CA GLY A 77 7.57 24.15 0.26
C GLY A 77 6.38 23.98 1.20
N ARG A 78 6.65 23.44 2.38
CA ARG A 78 5.67 23.26 3.44
C ARG A 78 5.20 24.61 3.97
N ASN A 79 3.88 24.76 4.09
CA ASN A 79 3.29 25.90 4.77
C ASN A 79 3.14 25.58 6.26
N ALA A 80 4.23 25.72 7.01
CA ALA A 80 4.24 25.44 8.45
C ALA A 80 3.12 26.20 9.18
N GLU A 81 2.59 25.63 10.26
CA GLU A 81 1.56 26.22 11.11
C GLU A 81 2.00 26.22 12.58
N LEU A 82 1.69 27.30 13.31
CA LEU A 82 2.01 27.48 14.72
C LEU A 82 0.81 27.13 15.60
N VAL A 83 1.02 26.34 16.64
CA VAL A 83 0.01 25.91 17.61
C VAL A 83 0.53 26.21 19.01
N VAL A 84 -0.26 26.92 19.81
CA VAL A 84 0.13 27.33 21.18
C VAL A 84 -0.98 27.01 22.17
N VAL A 85 -0.60 26.59 23.38
CA VAL A 85 -1.49 26.54 24.56
C VAL A 85 -0.83 27.30 25.71
N PRO A 86 -1.59 27.87 26.66
CA PRO A 86 -1.00 28.58 27.79
C PRO A 86 -0.47 27.61 28.85
N GLY A 87 0.65 27.97 29.46
CA GLY A 87 1.10 27.44 30.75
C GLY A 87 0.71 28.35 31.91
N ASN A 88 1.08 27.99 33.12
CA ASN A 88 0.69 28.72 34.33
C ASN A 88 1.35 30.10 34.41
N HIS A 89 2.57 30.26 33.89
CA HIS A 89 3.26 31.56 33.86
C HIS A 89 2.68 32.54 32.81
N ASP A 90 1.95 32.02 31.82
CA ASP A 90 1.34 32.84 30.78
C ASP A 90 0.04 33.53 31.23
N VAL A 91 -0.56 33.07 32.34
CA VAL A 91 -1.92 33.46 32.76
C VAL A 91 -2.05 33.80 34.24
N PHE A 92 -1.12 33.36 35.08
CA PHE A 92 -1.06 33.72 36.51
C PHE A 92 0.20 34.51 36.82
N GLU A 93 0.06 35.54 37.64
CA GLU A 93 1.21 36.27 38.16
C GLU A 93 2.12 35.32 38.94
N SER A 94 3.42 35.35 38.64
CA SER A 94 4.44 34.44 39.20
C SER A 94 4.19 32.94 38.97
N GLY A 95 3.26 32.56 38.08
CA GLY A 95 2.92 31.17 37.78
C GLY A 95 2.12 30.46 38.89
N ILE A 96 1.58 31.18 39.88
CA ILE A 96 0.93 30.60 41.06
C ILE A 96 -0.52 31.09 41.17
N ALA A 97 -1.47 30.16 41.28
CA ALA A 97 -2.90 30.43 41.35
C ALA A 97 -3.45 30.64 42.79
N MET A 98 -2.63 31.11 43.74
CA MET A 98 -3.01 31.28 45.16
C MET A 98 -4.02 32.42 45.38
N GLY A 99 -5.27 32.26 44.92
CA GLY A 99 -6.35 33.24 45.06
C GLY A 99 -6.25 34.44 44.11
N MET A 100 -5.29 34.44 43.20
CA MET A 100 -5.15 35.46 42.15
C MET A 100 -6.03 35.11 40.94
N PRO A 101 -6.72 36.08 40.34
CA PRO A 101 -7.53 35.84 39.15
C PRO A 101 -6.63 35.45 37.96
N ARG A 102 -7.11 34.51 37.15
CA ARG A 102 -6.53 34.22 35.84
C ARG A 102 -6.64 35.46 34.95
N LEU A 103 -5.53 35.88 34.36
CA LEU A 103 -5.49 36.99 33.40
C LEU A 103 -5.88 36.53 31.99
N SER A 104 -6.56 37.40 31.23
CA SER A 104 -7.02 37.09 29.85
C SER A 104 -6.08 37.54 28.74
N TRP A 105 -4.87 37.99 29.08
CA TRP A 105 -3.94 38.59 28.11
C TRP A 105 -3.48 37.61 27.05
N PHE A 106 -3.23 36.36 27.44
CA PHE A 106 -2.85 35.29 26.51
C PHE A 106 -3.91 35.10 25.43
N GLU A 107 -5.17 34.97 25.82
CA GLU A 107 -6.28 34.75 24.89
C GLU A 107 -6.53 35.95 23.98
N ARG A 108 -6.39 37.17 24.52
CA ARG A 108 -6.48 38.40 23.70
C ARG A 108 -5.39 38.46 22.63
N ILE A 109 -4.17 38.04 22.98
CA ILE A 109 -3.00 38.13 22.09
C ILE A 109 -2.96 36.99 21.06
N PHE A 110 -3.23 35.75 21.48
CA PHE A 110 -3.09 34.58 20.60
C PHE A 110 -4.39 34.14 19.93
N PHE A 111 -5.56 34.47 20.52
CA PHE A 111 -6.86 34.03 19.99
C PHE A 111 -7.85 35.17 19.70
N GLY A 112 -7.59 36.40 20.17
CA GLY A 112 -8.51 37.54 20.03
C GLY A 112 -8.59 38.17 18.64
N GLY A 113 -7.73 37.76 17.70
CA GLY A 113 -7.70 38.27 16.32
C GLY A 113 -6.52 39.22 16.05
N ASP A 114 -6.80 40.38 15.48
CA ASP A 114 -5.77 41.34 15.03
C ASP A 114 -5.11 42.10 16.21
N THR A 115 -3.80 41.92 16.37
CA THR A 115 -2.97 42.59 17.39
C THR A 115 -2.09 43.70 16.82
N THR A 116 -2.22 44.06 15.54
CA THR A 116 -1.30 44.97 14.81
C THR A 116 -1.10 46.29 15.53
N ARG A 117 -2.17 46.91 16.06
CA ARG A 117 -2.07 48.19 16.79
C ARG A 117 -1.29 48.07 18.10
N ALA A 118 -1.53 47.00 18.85
CA ALA A 118 -0.79 46.73 20.08
C ALA A 118 0.69 46.44 19.79
N GLU A 119 0.98 45.68 18.74
CA GLU A 119 2.36 45.42 18.30
C GLU A 119 3.08 46.69 17.85
N GLN A 120 2.41 47.58 17.10
CA GLN A 120 2.96 48.87 16.69
C GLN A 120 3.24 49.78 17.89
N ALA A 121 2.32 49.82 18.86
CA ALA A 121 2.51 50.57 20.10
C ALA A 121 3.71 50.05 20.90
N LEU A 122 3.86 48.72 21.01
CA LEU A 122 5.01 48.10 21.67
C LEU A 122 6.32 48.39 20.91
N LYS A 123 6.32 48.27 19.58
CA LYS A 123 7.49 48.61 18.73
C LYS A 123 7.94 50.06 18.95
N ALA A 124 7.00 51.00 19.01
CA ALA A 124 7.27 52.40 19.31
C ALA A 124 7.82 52.58 20.74
N LYS A 125 7.19 51.94 21.74
CA LYS A 125 7.62 51.96 23.15
C LYS A 125 9.05 51.42 23.32
N LEU A 126 9.39 50.34 22.63
CA LEU A 126 10.70 49.69 22.70
C LEU A 126 11.74 50.33 21.75
N ALA A 127 11.33 51.24 20.86
CA ALA A 127 12.15 51.76 19.77
C ALA A 127 12.82 50.63 18.96
N THR A 128 11.99 49.74 18.40
CA THR A 128 12.41 48.59 17.58
C THR A 128 11.50 48.42 16.36
N HIS A 129 12.01 47.82 15.29
CA HIS A 129 11.22 47.49 14.09
C HIS A 129 10.58 46.09 14.18
N THR A 130 11.18 45.19 14.95
CA THR A 130 10.74 43.79 15.11
C THR A 130 10.50 43.48 16.59
N LEU A 131 9.47 42.66 16.86
CA LEU A 131 9.22 42.11 18.18
C LEU A 131 9.89 40.74 18.26
N THR A 132 10.82 40.59 19.19
CA THR A 132 11.56 39.36 19.45
C THR A 132 11.76 39.22 20.96
N PHE A 133 12.45 38.16 21.40
CA PHE A 133 12.88 38.00 22.79
C PHE A 133 13.97 39.01 23.17
N GLY A 134 13.58 40.28 23.28
CA GLY A 134 14.46 41.41 23.52
C GLY A 134 14.41 41.93 24.96
N PRO A 135 15.54 42.35 25.56
CA PRO A 135 15.62 42.73 26.96
C PRO A 135 14.77 43.95 27.35
N LYS A 136 14.50 44.85 26.40
CA LYS A 136 13.64 46.01 26.64
C LYS A 136 12.19 45.61 26.97
N ALA A 137 11.69 44.51 26.41
CA ALA A 137 10.36 43.99 26.74
C ALA A 137 10.28 43.54 28.21
N LEU A 138 11.41 43.12 28.79
CA LEU A 138 11.54 42.78 30.22
C LEU A 138 11.81 44.00 31.13
N GLY A 139 11.71 45.22 30.59
CA GLY A 139 12.05 46.45 31.31
C GLY A 139 13.55 46.62 31.61
N LEU A 140 14.42 45.89 30.91
CA LEU A 140 15.88 46.00 31.06
C LEU A 140 16.47 47.05 30.10
N PRO A 141 17.59 47.71 30.47
CA PRO A 141 18.30 48.60 29.58
C PRO A 141 18.72 47.94 28.26
N ALA A 142 18.83 48.73 27.19
CA ALA A 142 19.31 48.25 25.90
C ALA A 142 20.71 47.62 26.01
N GLY A 143 20.91 46.44 25.41
CA GLY A 143 22.18 45.71 25.43
C GLY A 143 22.40 44.80 26.65
N MET A 144 21.54 44.87 27.67
CA MET A 144 21.58 43.96 28.81
C MET A 144 20.88 42.65 28.46
N ARG A 145 21.40 41.48 28.82
CA ARG A 145 20.69 40.22 28.53
C ARG A 145 19.70 39.88 29.65
N PRO A 146 18.62 39.13 29.36
CA PRO A 146 17.67 38.70 30.38
C PRO A 146 18.30 38.03 31.61
N GLN A 147 19.34 37.20 31.39
CA GLN A 147 20.09 36.51 32.44
C GLN A 147 20.97 37.42 33.33
N ASP A 148 21.26 38.66 32.91
CA ASP A 148 22.12 39.57 33.67
C ASP A 148 21.33 40.33 34.76
N ALA A 149 20.01 40.11 34.86
CA ALA A 149 19.14 40.75 35.84
C ALA A 149 19.36 40.19 37.26
N SER A 150 20.20 40.86 38.06
CA SER A 150 20.45 40.50 39.46
C SER A 150 19.15 40.45 40.29
N TRP A 151 18.93 39.36 41.03
CA TRP A 151 17.76 39.12 41.89
C TRP A 151 17.38 40.31 42.81
N PHE A 152 18.36 41.04 43.33
CA PHE A 152 18.16 42.23 44.17
C PHE A 152 17.36 43.37 43.47
N ARG A 153 17.45 43.49 42.14
CA ARG A 153 16.72 44.51 41.38
C ARG A 153 15.22 44.20 41.26
N ARG A 154 14.83 42.92 41.19
CA ARG A 154 13.42 42.48 41.24
C ARG A 154 12.80 42.66 42.62
N ALA A 155 13.56 42.34 43.66
CA ALA A 155 13.14 42.57 45.05
C ALA A 155 12.86 44.06 45.27
N ARG A 156 13.68 44.95 44.71
CA ARG A 156 13.47 46.41 44.78
C ARG A 156 12.24 46.86 43.98
N ALA A 157 12.02 46.36 42.76
CA ALA A 157 10.83 46.68 41.96
C ALA A 157 9.52 46.21 42.63
N ARG A 158 9.51 44.98 43.16
CA ARG A 158 8.36 44.44 43.93
C ARG A 158 8.14 45.14 45.27
N ALA A 159 9.21 45.46 46.00
CA ALA A 159 9.12 46.19 47.27
C ALA A 159 8.58 47.62 47.04
N THR A 160 8.95 48.27 45.92
CA THR A 160 8.45 49.61 45.59
C THR A 160 6.95 49.59 45.26
N ALA A 161 6.43 48.51 44.65
CA ALA A 161 5.01 48.32 44.39
C ALA A 161 4.21 48.02 45.69
N LEU A 162 4.77 47.19 46.58
CA LEU A 162 4.16 46.84 47.87
C LEU A 162 4.16 47.98 48.89
N LEU A 163 5.23 48.79 48.94
CA LEU A 163 5.34 49.97 49.82
C LEU A 163 4.45 51.15 49.37
N GLY A 164 3.88 51.08 48.15
CA GLY A 164 2.94 52.07 47.61
C GLY A 164 1.46 51.83 47.97
N GLY A 165 1.12 50.81 48.77
CA GLY A 165 -0.23 50.61 49.30
C GLY A 165 -1.28 50.13 48.30
N ARG A 166 -0.89 49.51 47.18
CA ARG A 166 -1.83 48.91 46.21
C ARG A 166 -2.04 47.42 46.50
N THR A 167 -3.29 47.02 46.70
CA THR A 167 -3.71 45.61 46.95
C THR A 167 -3.87 44.79 45.67
N VAL A 168 -3.63 45.38 44.49
CA VAL A 168 -3.64 44.73 43.17
C VAL A 168 -2.42 45.23 42.38
N MET A 169 -1.61 44.32 41.83
CA MET A 169 -0.49 44.66 40.93
C MET A 169 -1.00 45.28 39.61
N PRO A 170 -0.20 46.09 38.88
CA PRO A 170 -0.69 47.25 38.12
C PRO A 170 -1.33 47.00 36.73
N TRP A 171 -1.40 45.77 36.26
CA TRP A 171 -1.67 45.48 34.83
C TRP A 171 -3.15 45.62 34.44
N ASP A 172 -4.05 45.53 35.42
CA ASP A 172 -5.49 45.47 35.14
C ASP A 172 -6.18 46.85 35.09
N GLN A 173 -5.49 47.94 35.46
CA GLN A 173 -6.11 49.29 35.52
C GLN A 173 -5.28 50.46 34.97
N ALA A 174 -4.13 50.23 34.33
CA ALA A 174 -3.32 51.31 33.75
C ALA A 174 -2.71 51.05 32.37
N ASP A 175 -2.91 49.88 31.76
CA ASP A 175 -2.23 49.55 30.50
C ASP A 175 -3.03 50.02 29.27
N ASP A 176 -2.42 50.91 28.47
CA ASP A 176 -2.92 51.33 27.16
C ASP A 176 -3.29 50.14 26.25
N TYR A 177 -2.66 48.97 26.46
CA TYR A 177 -2.95 47.74 25.73
C TYR A 177 -4.34 47.17 25.97
N ALA A 178 -5.00 47.45 27.09
CA ALA A 178 -6.39 47.02 27.32
C ALA A 178 -7.34 47.55 26.24
N LYS A 179 -7.03 48.74 25.67
CA LYS A 179 -7.78 49.38 24.58
C LYS A 179 -7.30 48.98 23.19
N LEU A 180 -6.03 48.58 23.07
CA LEU A 180 -5.40 48.24 21.79
C LEU A 180 -5.55 46.77 21.42
N LEU A 181 -5.64 45.89 22.42
CA LEU A 181 -5.84 44.47 22.24
C LEU A 181 -7.34 44.16 22.07
N PRO A 182 -7.67 43.17 21.22
CA PRO A 182 -9.05 42.75 21.05
C PRO A 182 -9.60 42.09 22.33
N ALA A 183 -10.90 41.76 22.30
CA ALA A 183 -11.50 40.90 23.31
C ALA A 183 -10.82 39.52 23.31
N ALA A 184 -10.87 38.82 24.45
CA ALA A 184 -10.33 37.47 24.56
C ALA A 184 -11.05 36.55 23.57
N GLY A 185 -10.28 35.89 22.70
CA GLY A 185 -10.83 34.90 21.79
C GLY A 185 -10.95 33.53 22.43
N THR A 186 -11.73 32.65 21.82
CA THR A 186 -11.87 31.26 22.28
C THR A 186 -10.77 30.40 21.65
N MET A 187 -9.98 29.73 22.48
CA MET A 187 -9.02 28.73 22.00
C MET A 187 -9.77 27.60 21.28
N PRO A 188 -9.38 27.23 20.05
CA PRO A 188 -10.04 26.14 19.33
C PRO A 188 -9.77 24.83 20.05
N ARG A 189 -10.81 24.22 20.63
CA ARG A 189 -10.69 23.00 21.45
C ARG A 189 -10.28 21.78 20.63
N VAL A 190 -10.84 21.64 19.43
CA VAL A 190 -10.53 20.56 18.48
C VAL A 190 -10.50 21.13 17.07
N ARG A 191 -9.49 20.76 16.28
CA ARG A 191 -9.41 21.09 14.85
C ARG A 191 -8.48 20.15 14.12
N VAL A 192 -8.64 20.04 12.80
CA VAL A 192 -7.60 19.46 11.93
C VAL A 192 -6.64 20.58 11.51
N ALA A 193 -5.34 20.31 11.54
CA ALA A 193 -4.32 21.25 11.08
C ALA A 193 -4.49 21.56 9.59
N GLY A 194 -4.25 22.81 9.19
CA GLY A 194 -4.35 23.21 7.79
C GLY A 194 -3.13 22.76 6.97
N SER A 195 -2.00 22.56 7.63
CA SER A 195 -0.72 22.19 7.00
C SER A 195 -0.49 20.68 6.88
N ALA A 196 -1.27 19.85 7.58
CA ALA A 196 -1.12 18.40 7.61
C ALA A 196 -2.42 17.71 8.08
N PRO A 197 -2.69 16.45 7.67
CA PRO A 197 -3.88 15.70 8.10
C PRO A 197 -3.73 15.18 9.55
N ILE A 198 -3.68 16.09 10.52
CA ILE A 198 -3.51 15.82 11.95
C ILE A 198 -4.64 16.48 12.73
N LEU A 199 -5.35 15.71 13.56
CA LEU A 199 -6.34 16.24 14.48
C LEU A 199 -5.64 16.69 15.76
N LEU A 200 -5.88 17.94 16.16
CA LEU A 200 -5.34 18.56 17.35
C LEU A 200 -6.47 18.81 18.36
N ALA A 201 -6.27 18.40 19.60
CA ALA A 201 -7.09 18.82 20.74
C ALA A 201 -6.25 19.66 21.69
N LEU A 202 -6.69 20.90 21.94
CA LEU A 202 -5.96 21.88 22.73
C LEU A 202 -6.63 22.04 24.09
N PHE A 203 -5.89 21.71 25.14
CA PHE A 203 -6.36 21.79 26.52
C PHE A 203 -5.69 22.93 27.26
N ASP A 204 -6.53 23.78 27.84
CA ASP A 204 -6.08 24.74 28.83
C ASP A 204 -6.10 24.04 30.18
N SER A 205 -4.92 23.88 30.78
CA SER A 205 -4.75 23.16 32.04
C SER A 205 -4.64 24.10 33.25
N ASN A 206 -5.02 25.35 33.07
CA ASN A 206 -4.96 26.40 34.08
C ASN A 206 -6.37 26.79 34.55
N GLY A 207 -7.29 25.81 34.61
CA GLY A 207 -8.70 26.02 34.97
C GLY A 207 -8.90 26.64 36.36
N SER A 208 -10.03 27.33 36.55
CA SER A 208 -10.34 28.17 37.72
C SER A 208 -10.76 27.39 38.99
N GLY A 209 -10.66 26.05 38.99
CA GLY A 209 -11.16 25.19 40.06
C GLY A 209 -10.09 24.76 41.07
N GLY A 210 -9.84 25.57 42.10
CA GLY A 210 -9.28 25.03 43.35
C GLY A 210 -8.59 26.03 44.27
N ASP A 211 -9.02 26.03 45.53
CA ASP A 211 -8.30 26.66 46.64
C ASP A 211 -6.85 26.13 46.70
N LEU A 212 -5.89 27.06 46.68
CA LEU A 212 -4.44 26.85 46.86
C LEU A 212 -3.76 25.90 45.84
N GLY A 213 -3.53 26.39 44.61
CA GLY A 213 -2.67 25.73 43.61
C GLY A 213 -1.23 26.27 43.62
N LEU A 214 -0.28 25.52 44.19
CA LEU A 214 1.16 25.77 44.12
C LEU A 214 1.74 25.25 42.79
N ALA A 215 1.22 25.74 41.66
CA ALA A 215 1.56 25.35 40.29
C ALA A 215 1.01 23.99 39.78
N THR A 216 -0.07 23.49 40.40
CA THR A 216 -0.84 22.34 39.90
C THR A 216 -1.93 22.78 38.93
N GLY A 217 -2.06 22.11 37.78
CA GLY A 217 -3.10 22.38 36.78
C GLY A 217 -4.40 21.57 36.95
N THR A 218 -5.45 21.99 36.25
CA THR A 218 -6.71 21.25 36.05
C THR A 218 -7.31 21.56 34.67
N VAL A 219 -7.94 20.58 34.04
CA VAL A 219 -8.77 20.77 32.84
C VAL A 219 -10.24 20.78 33.26
N ASP A 220 -11.04 21.75 32.84
CA ASP A 220 -12.44 21.82 33.24
C ASP A 220 -13.25 20.62 32.71
N ASN A 221 -14.14 20.06 33.54
CA ASN A 221 -14.91 18.86 33.18
C ASN A 221 -15.83 19.08 31.98
N ASP A 222 -16.39 20.28 31.82
CA ASP A 222 -17.23 20.62 30.67
C ASP A 222 -16.44 20.50 29.35
N VAL A 223 -15.15 20.85 29.36
CA VAL A 223 -14.26 20.67 28.20
C VAL A 223 -14.06 19.19 27.86
N LEU A 224 -13.98 18.32 28.88
CA LEU A 224 -13.86 16.87 28.68
C LEU A 224 -15.17 16.27 28.13
N ILE A 225 -16.32 16.72 28.64
CA ILE A 225 -17.65 16.27 28.20
C ILE A 225 -17.92 16.69 26.75
N GLU A 226 -17.61 17.95 26.39
CA GLU A 226 -17.80 18.48 25.04
C GLU A 226 -16.89 17.83 23.98
N LEU A 227 -15.80 17.16 24.38
CA LEU A 227 -14.80 16.63 23.45
C LEU A 227 -15.43 15.66 22.43
N SER A 228 -16.30 14.76 22.89
CA SER A 228 -16.97 13.76 22.04
C SER A 228 -17.81 14.42 20.94
N GLU A 229 -18.64 15.40 21.30
CA GLU A 229 -19.50 16.12 20.37
C GLU A 229 -18.68 16.88 19.32
N ARG A 230 -17.57 17.50 19.75
CA ARG A 230 -16.66 18.23 18.85
C ARG A 230 -15.92 17.29 17.89
N LEU A 231 -15.49 16.12 18.35
CA LEU A 231 -14.86 15.11 17.49
C LEU A 231 -15.82 14.61 16.41
N GLN A 232 -17.10 14.41 16.73
CA GLN A 232 -18.13 13.98 15.76
C GLN A 232 -18.40 15.03 14.67
N GLN A 233 -18.09 16.30 14.92
CA GLN A 233 -18.23 17.37 13.93
C GLN A 233 -17.08 17.43 12.92
N ILE A 234 -15.96 16.75 13.20
CA ILE A 234 -14.81 16.69 12.29
C ILE A 234 -15.11 15.70 11.17
N LYS A 235 -15.15 16.21 9.93
CA LYS A 235 -15.38 15.40 8.72
C LYS A 235 -14.11 15.15 7.91
N GLN A 236 -13.05 15.90 8.20
CA GLN A 236 -11.77 15.78 7.51
C GLN A 236 -11.04 14.51 7.93
N ASN A 237 -10.32 13.89 7.00
CA ASN A 237 -9.46 12.74 7.27
C ASN A 237 -8.18 13.17 8.00
N TYR A 238 -7.68 12.31 8.88
CA TYR A 238 -6.43 12.52 9.61
C TYR A 238 -5.70 11.20 9.87
N VAL A 239 -4.37 11.25 9.93
CA VAL A 239 -3.52 10.08 10.26
C VAL A 239 -3.31 9.90 11.76
N ALA A 240 -3.43 10.98 12.54
CA ALA A 240 -3.20 10.96 13.98
C ALA A 240 -4.04 12.00 14.74
N ARG A 241 -4.39 11.69 15.99
CA ARG A 241 -5.02 12.55 17.01
C ARG A 241 -3.99 12.92 18.08
N ILE A 242 -3.70 14.20 18.23
CA ILE A 242 -2.71 14.73 19.17
C ILE A 242 -3.40 15.65 20.18
N ALA A 243 -3.24 15.36 21.46
CA ALA A 243 -3.65 16.23 22.56
C ALA A 243 -2.46 17.11 22.98
N ILE A 244 -2.72 18.39 23.22
CA ILE A 244 -1.70 19.35 23.67
C ILE A 244 -2.17 19.97 24.97
N VAL A 245 -1.35 19.87 26.01
CA VAL A 245 -1.62 20.36 27.36
C VAL A 245 -0.33 20.83 28.00
N HIS A 246 -0.34 21.80 28.91
CA HIS A 246 0.90 22.26 29.54
C HIS A 246 1.34 21.37 30.71
N HIS A 247 0.49 21.20 31.72
CA HIS A 247 0.81 20.41 32.91
C HIS A 247 0.92 18.93 32.58
N HIS A 248 1.89 18.25 33.21
CA HIS A 248 2.13 16.84 32.96
C HIS A 248 1.00 15.97 33.51
N VAL A 249 0.61 14.98 32.69
CA VAL A 249 -0.51 14.05 32.96
C VAL A 249 -0.06 12.75 33.59
N LEU A 250 1.24 12.48 33.60
CA LEU A 250 1.85 11.32 34.24
C LEU A 250 2.99 11.77 35.15
N PRO A 251 3.26 11.02 36.24
CA PRO A 251 4.44 11.28 37.03
C PRO A 251 5.73 11.17 36.22
N ILE A 252 6.69 12.04 36.48
CA ILE A 252 8.00 12.04 35.83
C ILE A 252 9.00 11.25 36.68
N ALA A 253 9.58 10.20 36.10
CA ALA A 253 10.40 9.24 36.82
C ALA A 253 11.61 9.91 37.51
N PHE A 254 11.82 9.56 38.79
CA PHE A 254 12.74 10.19 39.73
C PHE A 254 14.18 10.30 39.17
N ALA A 255 14.76 11.51 39.19
CA ALA A 255 16.20 11.70 39.00
C ALA A 255 16.90 11.62 40.39
N PRO A 256 17.94 10.78 40.57
CA PRO A 256 18.68 10.74 41.83
C PRO A 256 19.28 12.11 42.14
N GLY A 257 18.94 12.70 43.30
CA GLY A 257 19.54 13.94 43.80
C GLY A 257 18.66 15.20 43.78
N ALA A 258 17.43 15.15 43.28
CA ALA A 258 16.47 16.27 43.40
C ALA A 258 15.95 16.40 44.85
N HIS A 259 15.83 17.63 45.33
CA HIS A 259 15.79 18.02 46.74
C HIS A 259 14.75 17.31 47.65
N ARG A 260 15.21 17.04 48.86
CA ARG A 260 14.56 16.30 49.96
C ARG A 260 13.26 16.88 50.56
N LYS A 261 12.55 17.86 49.97
CA LYS A 261 11.38 18.48 50.65
C LYS A 261 10.15 18.94 49.85
N THR A 262 10.09 18.95 48.51
CA THR A 262 8.87 19.40 47.77
C THR A 262 8.85 18.90 46.32
N GLY A 263 7.67 18.66 45.74
CA GLY A 263 7.48 18.93 44.31
C GLY A 263 6.55 18.01 43.55
N GLU A 264 7.09 16.91 43.01
CA GLU A 264 6.54 16.28 41.81
C GLU A 264 5.08 15.76 41.92
N PRO A 265 4.68 14.99 42.96
CA PRO A 265 3.29 14.52 43.07
C PRO A 265 2.25 15.64 43.25
N MET A 266 2.70 16.83 43.68
CA MET A 266 1.86 18.02 43.85
C MET A 266 1.75 18.87 42.57
N MET A 267 2.48 18.52 41.51
CA MET A 267 2.56 19.26 40.24
C MET A 267 1.91 18.51 39.08
N VAL A 268 1.54 17.24 39.28
CA VAL A 268 0.73 16.45 38.34
C VAL A 268 -0.65 17.08 38.19
N LEU A 269 -1.16 17.14 36.96
CA LEU A 269 -2.52 17.63 36.66
C LEU A 269 -3.57 16.97 37.60
N ARG A 270 -4.35 17.77 38.33
CA ARG A 270 -5.25 17.30 39.41
C ARG A 270 -6.25 16.25 38.95
N ASN A 271 -6.81 16.43 37.75
CA ASN A 271 -7.75 15.49 37.13
C ASN A 271 -7.12 14.73 35.94
N ALA A 272 -5.81 14.45 35.99
CA ALA A 272 -5.09 13.67 34.98
C ALA A 272 -5.80 12.36 34.62
N GLY A 273 -6.30 11.62 35.62
CA GLY A 273 -7.02 10.37 35.37
C GLY A 273 -8.27 10.55 34.48
N ALA A 274 -9.04 11.62 34.69
CA ALA A 274 -10.20 11.92 33.87
C ALA A 274 -9.80 12.28 32.45
N LEU A 275 -8.81 13.19 32.28
CA LEU A 275 -8.30 13.56 30.96
C LEU A 275 -7.75 12.34 30.21
N LEU A 276 -6.88 11.54 30.85
CA LEU A 276 -6.27 10.37 30.23
C LEU A 276 -7.33 9.33 29.84
N ARG A 277 -8.35 9.11 30.68
CA ARG A 277 -9.45 8.22 30.35
C ARG A 277 -10.25 8.72 29.15
N THR A 278 -10.63 10.00 29.15
CA THR A 278 -11.35 10.63 28.03
C THR A 278 -10.53 10.56 26.73
N LEU A 279 -9.23 10.83 26.78
CA LEU A 279 -8.35 10.73 25.62
C LEU A 279 -8.21 9.29 25.12
N ALA A 280 -8.17 8.30 26.03
CA ALA A 280 -8.13 6.88 25.68
C ALA A 280 -9.44 6.39 25.07
N ASP A 281 -10.59 6.76 25.65
CA ASP A 281 -11.92 6.43 25.12
C ASP A 281 -12.13 7.04 23.71
N HIS A 282 -11.47 8.18 23.43
CA HIS A 282 -11.40 8.80 22.12
C HIS A 282 -10.11 8.50 21.34
N GLN A 283 -9.35 7.48 21.76
CA GLN A 283 -8.24 6.90 21.02
C GLN A 283 -7.19 7.93 20.56
N PHE A 284 -6.75 8.83 21.43
CA PHE A 284 -5.67 9.76 21.09
C PHE A 284 -4.32 9.06 20.98
N ASP A 285 -3.48 9.50 20.06
CA ASP A 285 -2.21 8.81 19.75
C ASP A 285 -1.06 9.36 20.55
N LEU A 286 -1.08 10.68 20.75
CA LEU A 286 0.00 11.44 21.30
C LEU A 286 -0.54 12.52 22.25
N ILE A 287 0.08 12.64 23.42
CA ILE A 287 -0.13 13.73 24.36
C ILE A 287 1.18 14.50 24.47
N LEU A 288 1.17 15.75 24.05
CA LEU A 288 2.32 16.66 24.11
C LEU A 288 2.17 17.58 25.32
N HIS A 289 3.19 17.62 26.19
CA HIS A 289 3.20 18.50 27.34
C HIS A 289 4.58 19.03 27.73
N GLY A 290 4.61 19.89 28.76
CA GLY A 290 5.82 20.50 29.32
C GLY A 290 5.78 20.56 30.85
N HIS A 291 6.03 21.76 31.40
CA HIS A 291 5.91 22.18 32.80
C HIS A 291 7.08 21.77 33.71
N TRP A 292 7.57 20.53 33.60
CA TRP A 292 8.62 20.03 34.52
C TRP A 292 10.06 20.22 34.00
N HIS A 293 10.20 20.77 32.79
CA HIS A 293 11.49 21.06 32.14
C HIS A 293 12.38 19.83 31.98
N LYS A 294 11.76 18.66 31.76
CA LYS A 294 12.46 17.42 31.47
C LYS A 294 11.76 16.69 30.33
N ALA A 295 12.55 16.19 29.38
CA ALA A 295 12.01 15.25 28.41
C ALA A 295 11.72 13.90 29.07
N GLN A 296 10.54 13.39 28.81
CA GLN A 296 10.12 12.05 29.17
C GLN A 296 9.24 11.51 28.05
N PHE A 297 9.40 10.22 27.80
CA PHE A 297 8.52 9.45 26.95
C PHE A 297 7.89 8.35 27.79
N ALA A 298 6.57 8.21 27.73
CA ALA A 298 5.85 7.08 28.30
C ALA A 298 4.82 6.58 27.28
N ARG A 299 4.53 5.29 27.33
CA ARG A 299 3.40 4.69 26.62
C ARG A 299 2.45 4.11 27.65
N ILE A 300 1.19 4.49 27.56
CA ILE A 300 0.14 4.00 28.45
C ILE A 300 -0.92 3.30 27.62
N ASP A 301 -1.50 2.27 28.21
CA ASP A 301 -2.59 1.53 27.61
C ASP A 301 -3.65 1.28 28.68
N PHE A 302 -4.82 1.89 28.48
CA PHE A 302 -5.97 1.63 29.32
C PHE A 302 -6.74 0.48 28.67
N GLY A 303 -6.25 -0.74 28.89
CA GLY A 303 -6.89 -1.93 28.37
C GLY A 303 -8.38 -1.97 28.74
N ASN A 304 -9.18 -2.60 27.89
CA ASN A 304 -10.52 -3.04 28.24
C ASN A 304 -10.50 -4.57 28.45
N ASP A 305 -11.51 -5.11 29.16
CA ASP A 305 -11.66 -6.56 29.35
C ASP A 305 -11.88 -7.33 28.03
N ALA A 306 -12.00 -6.61 26.90
CA ALA A 306 -12.25 -7.14 25.55
C ALA A 306 -11.00 -7.32 24.69
N GLY A 307 -9.79 -6.97 25.18
CA GLY A 307 -8.53 -7.18 24.45
C GLY A 307 -8.18 -6.13 23.38
N ASP A 308 -9.01 -5.10 23.20
CA ASP A 308 -8.81 -4.00 22.24
C ASP A 308 -8.08 -2.83 22.91
N SER A 309 -6.83 -3.07 23.32
CA SER A 309 -6.00 -2.08 24.00
C SER A 309 -5.45 -1.04 23.00
N TYR A 310 -5.56 0.26 23.34
CA TYR A 310 -5.17 1.37 22.46
C TYR A 310 -4.01 2.16 23.10
N PRO A 311 -2.76 1.92 22.67
CA PRO A 311 -1.61 2.57 23.29
C PRO A 311 -1.56 4.05 22.92
N MET A 312 -1.44 4.90 23.94
CA MET A 312 -1.21 6.34 23.78
C MET A 312 0.22 6.68 24.21
N ALA A 313 0.91 7.49 23.41
CA ALA A 313 2.21 8.04 23.78
C ALA A 313 2.06 9.36 24.53
N VAL A 314 2.77 9.53 25.63
CA VAL A 314 2.85 10.77 26.41
C VAL A 314 4.27 11.28 26.33
N VAL A 315 4.42 12.48 25.79
CA VAL A 315 5.71 13.08 25.45
C VAL A 315 5.84 14.44 26.10
N SER A 316 6.77 14.53 27.04
CA SER A 316 7.19 15.76 27.69
C SER A 316 8.33 16.39 26.91
N ALA A 317 8.28 17.71 26.70
CA ALA A 317 9.45 18.49 26.32
C ALA A 317 10.17 19.02 27.58
N GLY A 318 11.49 19.20 27.47
CA GLY A 318 12.22 20.05 28.41
C GLY A 318 12.03 21.53 28.09
N SER A 319 12.84 22.39 28.73
CA SER A 319 12.83 23.81 28.38
C SER A 319 13.49 24.05 27.03
N ALA A 320 12.91 24.96 26.24
CA ALA A 320 13.47 25.32 24.94
C ALA A 320 14.73 26.19 25.04
N ALA A 321 14.74 27.13 25.98
CA ALA A 321 15.65 28.27 25.89
C ALA A 321 16.27 28.65 27.23
N MET A 322 16.20 27.78 28.24
CA MET A 322 16.80 28.09 29.54
C MET A 322 18.34 28.17 29.47
N ALA A 323 18.91 29.12 30.20
CA ALA A 323 20.33 29.23 30.48
C ALA A 323 20.70 28.16 31.52
N THR A 324 21.19 27.01 31.05
CA THR A 324 21.52 25.87 31.91
C THR A 324 23.02 25.82 32.19
N PRO A 325 23.46 25.76 33.47
CA PRO A 325 24.85 25.48 33.81
C PRO A 325 25.12 23.98 33.66
N ASP A 326 26.04 23.63 32.75
CA ASP A 326 26.75 22.35 32.58
C ASP A 326 25.92 21.03 32.57
N ASN A 327 24.59 21.10 32.44
CA ASN A 327 23.71 19.92 32.46
C ASN A 327 22.76 19.90 31.25
N THR A 328 22.88 18.85 30.44
CA THR A 328 22.09 18.61 29.21
C THR A 328 20.68 18.06 29.48
N ASN A 329 20.31 17.78 30.74
CA ASN A 329 19.03 17.13 31.08
C ASN A 329 17.84 18.09 31.18
N PHE A 330 18.05 19.41 31.08
CA PHE A 330 16.99 20.41 31.23
C PHE A 330 16.46 20.92 29.89
N ASN A 331 17.35 21.27 28.96
CA ASN A 331 16.90 21.76 27.66
C ASN A 331 16.72 20.61 26.68
N SER A 332 15.54 20.57 26.08
CA SER A 332 15.27 19.64 24.99
C SER A 332 14.11 20.14 24.13
N ILE A 333 14.10 19.70 22.88
CA ILE A 333 12.95 19.81 21.98
C ILE A 333 12.62 18.43 21.44
N ASN A 334 11.40 18.27 20.96
CA ASN A 334 10.94 17.03 20.37
C ASN A 334 10.75 17.24 18.87
N LEU A 335 11.41 16.43 18.05
CA LEU A 335 11.23 16.36 16.62
C LEU A 335 10.44 15.09 16.31
N ILE A 336 9.20 15.26 15.87
CA ILE A 336 8.25 14.16 15.70
C ILE A 336 8.01 13.96 14.21
N GLN A 337 8.12 12.73 13.76
CA GLN A 337 7.86 12.34 12.38
C GLN A 337 6.72 11.32 12.34
N ILE A 338 5.77 11.53 11.43
CA ILE A 338 4.65 10.61 11.22
C ILE A 338 4.72 10.11 9.78
N ALA A 339 4.85 8.80 9.63
CA ALA A 339 4.87 8.14 8.34
C ALA A 339 3.49 8.20 7.66
N PRO A 340 3.41 8.05 6.32
CA PRO A 340 2.12 7.96 5.65
C PRO A 340 1.26 6.80 6.17
N THR A 341 1.87 5.71 6.62
CA THR A 341 1.22 4.59 7.34
C THR A 341 0.63 5.00 8.70
N GLY A 342 0.89 6.22 9.16
CA GLY A 342 0.54 6.72 10.48
C GLY A 342 1.58 6.41 11.55
N ARG A 343 2.62 5.60 11.29
CA ARG A 343 3.66 5.22 12.27
C ARG A 343 4.36 6.47 12.84
N ILE A 344 4.46 6.55 14.17
CA ILE A 344 5.01 7.72 14.88
C ILE A 344 6.45 7.47 15.33
N GLU A 345 7.36 8.37 14.97
CA GLU A 345 8.72 8.48 15.53
C GLU A 345 8.83 9.77 16.35
N VAL A 346 9.41 9.69 17.54
CA VAL A 346 9.66 10.83 18.43
C VAL A 346 11.15 10.88 18.75
N GLU A 347 11.82 11.93 18.29
CA GLU A 347 13.21 12.23 18.62
C GLU A 347 13.27 13.34 19.68
N ASN A 348 13.65 13.01 20.90
CA ASN A 348 13.99 14.00 21.93
C ASN A 348 15.44 14.46 21.71
N VAL A 349 15.65 15.73 21.37
CA VAL A 349 16.98 16.32 21.16
C VAL A 349 17.39 17.09 22.42
N PHE A 350 18.48 16.67 23.06
CA PHE A 350 18.99 17.24 24.31
C PHE A 350 20.15 18.21 24.05
N TYR A 351 20.18 19.31 24.80
CA TYR A 351 21.25 20.30 24.69
C TYR A 351 21.41 21.10 25.99
N GLY A 352 22.50 21.86 26.13
CA GLY A 352 22.84 22.58 27.35
C GLY A 352 24.29 23.04 27.33
N ALA A 353 24.72 23.78 28.37
CA ALA A 353 26.11 24.23 28.51
C ALA A 353 26.65 25.03 27.29
N GLY A 354 25.78 25.79 26.63
CA GLY A 354 26.13 26.56 25.42
C GLY A 354 26.18 25.74 24.12
N GLN A 355 25.84 24.44 24.14
CA GLN A 355 25.74 23.64 22.93
C GLN A 355 24.40 23.86 22.19
N SER A 356 24.45 23.87 20.86
CA SER A 356 23.26 23.90 20.01
C SER A 356 22.58 22.53 19.92
N PRO A 357 21.25 22.47 19.68
CA PRO A 357 20.56 21.21 19.40
C PRO A 357 21.16 20.49 18.19
N ARG A 358 21.44 19.19 18.31
CA ARG A 358 22.02 18.35 17.24
C ARG A 358 21.17 17.09 17.02
N PRO A 359 20.24 17.11 16.04
CA PRO A 359 19.41 15.95 15.73
C PRO A 359 20.21 14.85 15.02
N ARG A 360 19.63 13.63 14.95
CA ARG A 360 20.20 12.42 14.34
C ARG A 360 20.78 12.67 12.94
N SER A 361 20.10 13.47 12.12
CA SER A 361 20.51 13.78 10.74
C SER A 361 21.81 14.60 10.61
N ARG A 362 22.38 15.09 11.72
CA ARG A 362 23.55 15.99 11.74
C ARG A 362 24.77 15.39 12.48
N ARG A 363 24.85 14.07 12.64
CA ARG A 363 25.91 13.44 13.46
C ARG A 363 26.77 12.42 12.72
N ASP A 364 28.06 12.44 13.08
CA ASP A 364 29.03 11.37 12.82
C ASP A 364 28.93 10.29 13.92
N GLU A 365 29.10 9.01 13.55
CA GLU A 365 28.87 7.81 14.39
C GLU A 365 29.66 7.72 15.72
N LYS A 366 30.58 8.64 16.00
CA LYS A 366 31.58 8.53 17.09
C LYS A 366 31.24 9.28 18.39
N GLU A 367 30.15 10.06 18.47
CA GLU A 367 29.80 10.84 19.67
C GLU A 367 28.51 10.29 20.34
N GLY A 368 28.56 9.96 21.65
CA GLY A 368 27.44 9.34 22.42
C GLY A 368 26.14 10.18 22.47
N PRO A 369 24.97 9.63 22.82
CA PRO A 369 23.66 10.05 22.30
C PRO A 369 23.18 11.42 22.82
N GLY A 370 23.29 12.47 21.99
CA GLY A 370 22.68 13.79 22.20
C GLY A 370 21.18 13.83 21.92
N PHE A 371 20.57 12.68 21.65
CA PHE A 371 19.16 12.51 21.37
C PHE A 371 18.67 11.15 21.88
N ARG A 372 17.35 10.99 22.01
CA ARG A 372 16.69 9.69 22.20
C ARG A 372 15.60 9.54 21.14
N VAL A 373 15.60 8.42 20.43
CA VAL A 373 14.55 8.11 19.46
C VAL A 373 13.63 7.05 20.06
N TYR A 374 12.34 7.32 19.99
CA TYR A 374 11.30 6.34 20.14
C TYR A 374 10.68 6.11 18.76
N GLU A 375 10.53 4.85 18.38
CA GLU A 375 9.85 4.46 17.16
C GLU A 375 8.68 3.54 17.52
N GLU A 376 7.50 3.87 17.01
CA GLU A 376 6.33 3.04 17.21
C GLU A 376 6.45 1.71 16.44
N PRO A 377 6.13 0.54 17.04
CA PRO A 377 6.07 -0.72 16.30
C PRO A 377 5.00 -0.69 15.21
N LEU A 378 5.29 -1.28 14.05
CA LEU A 378 4.36 -1.36 12.92
C LEU A 378 2.98 -1.93 13.32
N ALA A 379 2.95 -2.97 14.15
CA ALA A 379 1.71 -3.56 14.63
C ALA A 379 0.80 -2.56 15.39
N ALA A 380 1.38 -1.62 16.15
CA ALA A 380 0.61 -0.59 16.85
C ALA A 380 0.05 0.44 15.86
N ALA A 381 0.85 0.87 14.87
CA ALA A 381 0.41 1.77 13.82
C ALA A 381 -0.74 1.15 12.99
N LYS A 382 -0.65 -0.13 12.64
CA LYS A 382 -1.70 -0.88 11.92
C LYS A 382 -2.98 -1.03 12.72
N ARG A 383 -2.89 -1.36 14.01
CA ARG A 383 -4.07 -1.39 14.91
C ARG A 383 -4.80 -0.04 14.93
N ARG A 384 -4.05 1.06 15.06
CA ARG A 384 -4.63 2.41 14.99
C ARG A 384 -5.30 2.68 13.65
N ALA A 385 -4.60 2.41 12.54
CA ALA A 385 -5.13 2.64 11.21
C ALA A 385 -6.42 1.82 10.96
N HIS A 386 -6.44 0.57 11.42
CA HIS A 386 -7.61 -0.31 11.38
C HIS A 386 -8.78 0.28 12.18
N VAL A 387 -8.55 0.70 13.42
CA VAL A 387 -9.57 1.36 14.26
C VAL A 387 -10.14 2.62 13.58
N ARG A 388 -9.29 3.47 13.00
CA ARG A 388 -9.73 4.67 12.24
C ARG A 388 -10.54 4.31 11.01
N ALA A 389 -10.15 3.25 10.30
CA ALA A 389 -10.90 2.78 9.15
C ALA A 389 -12.28 2.23 9.58
N ARG A 390 -12.37 1.49 10.70
CA ARG A 390 -13.65 1.02 11.26
C ARG A 390 -14.60 2.16 11.61
N GLU A 391 -14.10 3.28 12.16
CA GLU A 391 -14.93 4.46 12.44
C GLU A 391 -15.57 5.06 11.17
N ARG A 392 -14.95 4.89 10.01
CA ARG A 392 -15.37 5.49 8.73
C ARG A 392 -16.19 4.53 7.87
N HIS A 393 -15.83 3.25 7.82
CA HIS A 393 -16.44 2.28 6.93
C HIS A 393 -17.73 1.68 7.49
N PRO A 394 -18.79 1.54 6.68
CA PRO A 394 -20.06 0.95 7.10
C PRO A 394 -20.02 -0.59 7.15
N ILE A 395 -18.89 -1.20 6.84
CA ILE A 395 -18.70 -2.65 6.77
C ILE A 395 -17.32 -3.04 7.28
N GLU A 396 -17.21 -4.27 7.79
CA GLU A 396 -15.95 -4.87 8.21
C GLU A 396 -16.00 -6.40 8.12
N CYS A 397 -14.84 -7.04 8.22
CA CYS A 397 -14.75 -8.48 8.42
C CYS A 397 -13.66 -8.86 9.44
N GLU A 398 -13.77 -10.07 9.99
CA GLU A 398 -12.73 -10.63 10.87
C GLU A 398 -11.54 -11.09 10.02
N GLU A 399 -11.78 -11.97 9.05
CA GLU A 399 -10.72 -12.50 8.20
C GLU A 399 -11.11 -12.41 6.72
N ARG A 400 -10.15 -11.95 5.92
CA ARG A 400 -10.17 -12.05 4.47
C ARG A 400 -9.06 -12.99 4.04
N GLU A 401 -9.42 -14.09 3.42
CA GLU A 401 -8.48 -15.07 2.88
C GLU A 401 -8.61 -15.14 1.36
N GLN A 402 -7.47 -15.11 0.67
CA GLN A 402 -7.37 -15.35 -0.78
C GLN A 402 -6.39 -16.48 -1.01
N ILE A 403 -6.86 -17.52 -1.72
CA ILE A 403 -6.06 -18.70 -2.06
C ILE A 403 -5.88 -18.70 -3.57
N CYS A 404 -4.62 -18.58 -4.00
CA CYS A 404 -4.20 -18.61 -5.40
C CYS A 404 -3.52 -19.95 -5.67
N GLU A 405 -4.01 -20.69 -6.66
CA GLU A 405 -3.35 -21.91 -7.15
C GLU A 405 -2.99 -21.72 -8.62
N ILE A 406 -1.70 -21.88 -8.93
CA ILE A 406 -1.19 -21.77 -10.30
C ILE A 406 -0.92 -23.17 -10.83
N THR A 407 -1.35 -23.45 -12.06
CA THR A 407 -1.13 -24.75 -12.73
C THR A 407 0.11 -24.71 -13.63
N GLU A 408 0.59 -25.88 -14.08
CA GLU A 408 1.67 -25.99 -15.07
C GLU A 408 1.34 -25.34 -16.44
N ASN A 409 0.08 -24.97 -16.66
CA ASN A 409 -0.38 -24.31 -17.88
C ASN A 409 -0.37 -22.77 -17.75
N GLY A 410 -0.05 -22.24 -16.58
CA GLY A 410 -0.23 -20.82 -16.27
C GLY A 410 -1.69 -20.43 -15.97
N ASP A 411 -2.57 -21.40 -15.69
CA ASP A 411 -3.93 -21.11 -15.21
C ASP A 411 -3.86 -20.65 -13.75
N LEU A 412 -4.64 -19.63 -13.40
CA LEU A 412 -4.80 -19.15 -12.03
C LEU A 412 -6.20 -19.49 -11.52
N TRP A 413 -6.26 -20.23 -10.43
CA TRP A 413 -7.47 -20.41 -9.64
C TRP A 413 -7.42 -19.53 -8.40
N VAL A 414 -8.44 -18.70 -8.20
CA VAL A 414 -8.54 -17.83 -7.03
C VAL A 414 -9.78 -18.21 -6.24
N THR A 415 -9.60 -18.49 -4.94
CA THR A 415 -10.68 -18.67 -3.98
C THR A 415 -10.66 -17.56 -2.95
N HIS A 416 -11.78 -16.88 -2.79
CA HIS A 416 -11.98 -15.80 -1.83
C HIS A 416 -12.85 -16.32 -0.69
N ARG A 417 -12.36 -16.23 0.54
CA ARG A 417 -13.12 -16.55 1.75
C ARG A 417 -13.17 -15.35 2.67
N ILE A 418 -14.37 -14.93 3.02
CA ILE A 418 -14.62 -13.85 3.95
C ILE A 418 -15.34 -14.42 5.17
N SER A 419 -14.79 -14.14 6.36
CA SER A 419 -15.31 -14.58 7.66
C SER A 419 -15.68 -13.37 8.51
N GLY A 420 -16.76 -13.50 9.29
CA GLY A 420 -17.19 -12.43 10.20
C GLY A 420 -17.62 -11.14 9.50
N PHE A 421 -18.08 -11.21 8.24
CA PHE A 421 -18.54 -10.02 7.51
C PHE A 421 -19.77 -9.44 8.19
N ARG A 422 -19.72 -8.15 8.51
CA ARG A 422 -20.80 -7.46 9.21
C ARG A 422 -20.94 -6.02 8.75
N VAL A 423 -22.13 -5.49 8.99
CA VAL A 423 -22.49 -4.11 8.72
C VAL A 423 -22.43 -3.32 10.02
N GLN A 424 -21.93 -2.09 9.96
CA GLN A 424 -21.83 -1.18 11.08
C GLN A 424 -22.24 0.26 10.71
N GLY A 425 -22.30 1.14 11.71
CA GLY A 425 -22.69 2.53 11.50
C GLY A 425 -24.18 2.70 11.17
N LYS A 426 -24.51 3.82 10.51
CA LYS A 426 -25.88 4.19 10.10
C LYS A 426 -26.12 3.91 8.61
N ILE A 427 -25.80 2.72 8.15
CA ILE A 427 -26.19 2.28 6.81
C ILE A 427 -27.52 1.53 6.89
N GLY A 428 -28.34 1.68 5.85
CA GLY A 428 -29.58 0.92 5.72
C GLY A 428 -29.31 -0.56 5.49
N ARG A 429 -30.33 -1.28 5.01
CA ARG A 429 -30.19 -2.70 4.71
C ARG A 429 -29.20 -2.92 3.56
N TYR A 430 -28.14 -3.68 3.81
CA TYR A 430 -27.07 -3.98 2.86
C TYR A 430 -27.42 -5.23 2.05
N ALA A 431 -28.08 -5.02 0.90
CA ALA A 431 -28.68 -6.09 0.11
C ALA A 431 -27.70 -6.87 -0.79
N LYS A 432 -26.66 -6.19 -1.27
CA LYS A 432 -25.69 -6.74 -2.22
C LYS A 432 -24.36 -6.00 -2.16
N ARG A 433 -23.31 -6.65 -2.65
CA ARG A 433 -21.96 -6.06 -2.80
C ARG A 433 -21.42 -6.35 -4.21
N PRO A 434 -20.66 -5.42 -4.82
CA PRO A 434 -19.94 -5.71 -6.06
C PRO A 434 -18.81 -6.73 -5.82
N LEU A 435 -18.68 -7.69 -6.74
CA LEU A 435 -17.50 -8.52 -6.93
C LEU A 435 -16.90 -8.10 -8.26
N VAL A 436 -15.65 -7.66 -8.23
CA VAL A 436 -14.91 -7.30 -9.44
C VAL A 436 -13.96 -8.46 -9.75
N VAL A 437 -14.14 -9.09 -10.92
CA VAL A 437 -13.19 -10.05 -11.47
C VAL A 437 -12.36 -9.30 -12.50
N HIS A 438 -11.09 -9.04 -12.15
CA HIS A 438 -10.18 -8.33 -13.03
C HIS A 438 -9.76 -9.21 -14.19
N LEU A 439 -9.79 -8.65 -15.40
CA LEU A 439 -9.37 -9.34 -16.60
C LEU A 439 -7.84 -9.32 -16.68
N PRO A 440 -7.19 -10.47 -16.88
CA PRO A 440 -5.74 -10.52 -17.01
C PRO A 440 -5.28 -9.87 -18.33
N ALA A 441 -4.04 -9.37 -18.39
CA ALA A 441 -3.46 -8.87 -19.65
C ALA A 441 -3.38 -9.94 -20.73
N TYR A 442 -3.09 -11.17 -20.29
CA TYR A 442 -2.92 -12.35 -21.11
C TYR A 442 -3.88 -13.44 -20.64
N GLY A 443 -4.28 -14.31 -21.55
CA GLY A 443 -5.28 -15.32 -21.24
C GLY A 443 -6.69 -14.72 -21.16
N HIS A 444 -7.59 -15.41 -20.47
CA HIS A 444 -8.98 -14.98 -20.34
C HIS A 444 -9.64 -15.50 -19.07
N PHE A 445 -10.67 -14.79 -18.60
CA PHE A 445 -11.52 -15.25 -17.51
C PHE A 445 -12.49 -16.33 -18.00
N VAL A 446 -12.56 -17.45 -17.29
CA VAL A 446 -13.46 -18.56 -17.64
C VAL A 446 -14.75 -18.42 -16.82
N HIS A 447 -15.77 -17.78 -17.38
CA HIS A 447 -17.00 -17.41 -16.65
C HIS A 447 -17.66 -18.58 -15.88
N ASP A 448 -17.67 -19.79 -16.44
CA ASP A 448 -18.29 -20.97 -15.83
C ASP A 448 -17.61 -21.43 -14.52
N THR A 449 -16.40 -20.93 -14.25
CA THR A 449 -15.68 -21.22 -13.02
C THR A 449 -16.14 -20.37 -11.84
N LEU A 450 -16.84 -19.25 -12.09
CA LEU A 450 -17.32 -18.36 -11.05
C LEU A 450 -18.46 -19.02 -10.28
N THR A 451 -18.13 -19.55 -9.10
CA THR A 451 -19.04 -20.37 -8.32
C THR A 451 -18.98 -20.01 -6.85
N LEU A 452 -20.14 -20.12 -6.18
CA LEU A 452 -20.22 -20.07 -4.72
C LEU A 452 -19.81 -21.42 -4.13
N SER A 453 -19.23 -21.41 -2.93
CA SER A 453 -19.04 -22.67 -2.20
C SER A 453 -20.40 -23.31 -1.88
N PRO A 454 -20.50 -24.65 -1.77
CA PRO A 454 -21.76 -25.33 -1.47
C PRO A 454 -22.43 -24.83 -0.18
N ASP A 455 -21.66 -24.48 0.84
CA ASP A 455 -22.17 -23.89 2.08
C ASP A 455 -22.75 -22.49 1.88
N THR A 456 -22.04 -21.64 1.13
CA THR A 456 -22.48 -20.28 0.83
C THR A 456 -23.77 -20.28 -0.01
N ALA A 457 -23.85 -21.15 -1.02
CA ALA A 457 -25.06 -21.31 -1.83
C ALA A 457 -26.24 -21.83 -1.00
N ARG A 458 -26.03 -22.82 -0.12
CA ARG A 458 -27.08 -23.32 0.80
C ARG A 458 -27.56 -22.25 1.79
N ALA A 459 -26.69 -21.32 2.16
CA ALA A 459 -27.05 -20.18 3.00
C ALA A 459 -27.90 -19.11 2.27
N GLY A 460 -28.19 -19.30 0.98
CA GLY A 460 -29.10 -18.44 0.21
C GLY A 460 -28.43 -17.22 -0.43
N PHE A 461 -27.11 -17.24 -0.57
CA PHE A 461 -26.38 -16.24 -1.36
C PHE A 461 -26.51 -16.53 -2.86
N GLU A 462 -26.45 -15.47 -3.67
CA GLU A 462 -26.48 -15.57 -5.13
C GLU A 462 -25.37 -14.69 -5.74
N ILE A 463 -24.74 -15.18 -6.81
CA ILE A 463 -23.90 -14.37 -7.69
C ILE A 463 -24.67 -14.14 -8.98
N VAL A 464 -24.83 -12.87 -9.39
CA VAL A 464 -25.46 -12.51 -10.67
C VAL A 464 -24.64 -11.47 -11.42
N PRO A 465 -24.65 -11.44 -12.76
CA PRO A 465 -24.01 -10.36 -13.52
C PRO A 465 -24.52 -8.98 -13.09
N ALA A 466 -23.63 -8.00 -13.01
CA ALA A 466 -23.99 -6.61 -12.75
C ALA A 466 -24.25 -5.85 -14.08
N PRO A 467 -25.28 -4.99 -14.15
CA PRO A 467 -25.54 -4.17 -15.33
C PRO A 467 -24.47 -3.08 -15.53
N ASP A 468 -24.29 -2.63 -16.78
CA ASP A 468 -23.22 -1.70 -17.21
C ASP A 468 -23.17 -0.37 -16.43
N ASP A 469 -24.29 0.06 -15.84
CA ASP A 469 -24.41 1.28 -15.01
C ASP A 469 -23.81 1.12 -13.60
N ALA A 470 -23.46 -0.10 -13.19
CA ALA A 470 -22.74 -0.39 -11.96
C ALA A 470 -21.21 -0.22 -12.08
N THR A 471 -20.72 -0.03 -13.31
CA THR A 471 -19.28 0.04 -13.61
C THR A 471 -18.77 1.45 -13.31
N ASP A 472 -17.63 1.56 -12.63
CA ASP A 472 -16.93 2.84 -12.45
C ASP A 472 -16.04 3.18 -13.66
N GLY A 473 -16.32 2.56 -14.81
CA GLY A 473 -15.56 2.69 -16.04
C GLY A 473 -14.28 1.84 -16.10
N GLN A 474 -14.06 0.88 -15.19
CA GLN A 474 -12.92 -0.05 -15.29
C GLN A 474 -13.20 -1.20 -16.27
N LYS A 475 -12.13 -1.74 -16.87
CA LYS A 475 -12.17 -3.00 -17.62
C LYS A 475 -12.19 -4.16 -16.63
N GLY A 476 -13.34 -4.76 -16.42
CA GLY A 476 -13.49 -5.93 -15.56
C GLY A 476 -14.89 -6.52 -15.70
N ASP A 477 -15.05 -7.79 -15.33
CA ASP A 477 -16.36 -8.40 -15.24
C ASP A 477 -16.94 -8.17 -13.85
N TYR A 478 -18.08 -7.49 -13.81
CA TYR A 478 -18.74 -7.11 -12.57
C TYR A 478 -19.88 -8.05 -12.25
N TYR A 479 -19.91 -8.50 -11.01
CA TYR A 479 -20.97 -9.35 -10.47
C TYR A 479 -21.51 -8.78 -9.18
N TRP A 480 -22.78 -9.06 -8.87
CA TRP A 480 -23.38 -8.82 -7.57
C TRP A 480 -23.34 -10.08 -6.75
N LEU A 481 -22.73 -10.01 -5.57
CA LEU A 481 -23.02 -10.93 -4.48
C LEU A 481 -24.26 -10.44 -3.74
N LYS A 482 -25.38 -11.15 -3.87
CA LYS A 482 -26.61 -10.86 -3.13
C LYS A 482 -26.62 -11.61 -1.80
N PHE A 483 -26.96 -10.89 -0.74
CA PHE A 483 -27.13 -11.45 0.58
C PHE A 483 -28.53 -12.06 0.74
N PRO A 484 -28.66 -13.14 1.54
CA PRO A 484 -29.95 -13.81 1.75
C PRO A 484 -30.99 -12.87 2.39
N GLY A 485 -32.26 -13.20 2.18
CA GLY A 485 -33.40 -12.52 2.84
C GLY A 485 -33.60 -11.05 2.46
N GLY A 486 -32.90 -10.53 1.46
CA GLY A 486 -32.96 -9.12 1.03
C GLY A 486 -31.90 -8.21 1.68
N GLY A 487 -30.90 -8.79 2.34
CA GLY A 487 -29.77 -8.06 2.90
C GLY A 487 -29.57 -8.21 4.39
N ILE A 488 -28.37 -7.84 4.83
CA ILE A 488 -27.98 -7.78 6.25
C ILE A 488 -28.01 -6.35 6.78
N SER A 489 -28.10 -6.21 8.09
CA SER A 489 -28.14 -4.95 8.83
C SER A 489 -27.24 -5.04 10.06
N LYS A 490 -27.04 -3.92 10.75
CA LYS A 490 -26.16 -3.84 11.92
C LYS A 490 -26.49 -4.84 13.04
N ASP A 491 -27.78 -5.16 13.21
CA ASP A 491 -28.24 -6.04 14.28
C ASP A 491 -28.23 -7.53 13.87
N ASN A 492 -27.84 -7.85 12.64
CA ASN A 492 -27.69 -9.24 12.21
C ASN A 492 -26.34 -9.81 12.66
N GLU A 493 -26.33 -11.12 12.90
CA GLU A 493 -25.10 -11.87 13.13
C GLU A 493 -24.14 -11.76 11.93
N PRO A 494 -22.82 -11.78 12.15
CA PRO A 494 -21.84 -11.77 11.08
C PRO A 494 -22.05 -12.97 10.13
N VAL A 495 -21.90 -12.73 8.83
CA VAL A 495 -22.12 -13.75 7.80
C VAL A 495 -20.80 -14.11 7.10
N PRO A 496 -20.48 -15.40 6.92
CA PRO A 496 -19.38 -15.81 6.07
C PRO A 496 -19.86 -16.01 4.62
N TYR A 497 -18.95 -15.82 3.66
CA TYR A 497 -19.18 -16.22 2.28
C TYR A 497 -17.88 -16.63 1.60
N GLN A 498 -17.98 -17.54 0.64
CA GLN A 498 -16.86 -18.01 -0.17
C GLN A 498 -17.28 -18.17 -1.63
N PHE A 499 -16.42 -17.71 -2.53
CA PHE A 499 -16.56 -17.91 -3.97
C PHE A 499 -15.19 -18.18 -4.61
N SER A 500 -15.20 -18.78 -5.79
CA SER A 500 -13.99 -19.11 -6.54
C SER A 500 -14.17 -18.72 -8.01
N HIS A 501 -13.07 -18.41 -8.69
CA HIS A 501 -13.02 -18.20 -10.13
C HIS A 501 -11.66 -18.63 -10.70
N GLY A 502 -11.61 -18.84 -12.01
CA GLY A 502 -10.43 -19.29 -12.74
C GLY A 502 -10.16 -18.42 -13.97
N CYS A 503 -8.88 -18.12 -14.19
CA CYS A 503 -8.39 -17.46 -15.38
C CYS A 503 -7.43 -18.41 -16.11
N ALA A 504 -7.69 -18.66 -17.39
CA ALA A 504 -6.89 -19.57 -18.20
C ALA A 504 -5.66 -18.85 -18.76
N ASN A 505 -4.48 -19.50 -18.68
CA ASN A 505 -3.21 -19.02 -19.26
C ASN A 505 -2.89 -17.53 -18.98
N CYS A 506 -3.15 -17.07 -17.76
CA CYS A 506 -2.86 -15.69 -17.37
C CYS A 506 -1.48 -15.51 -16.74
N MET A 507 -0.94 -16.55 -16.10
CA MET A 507 0.37 -16.50 -15.45
C MET A 507 1.48 -16.79 -16.46
N THR A 508 2.56 -16.01 -16.39
CA THR A 508 3.80 -16.24 -17.13
C THR A 508 4.63 -17.30 -16.41
N MET A 509 5.04 -18.36 -17.11
CA MET A 509 5.69 -19.52 -16.49
C MET A 509 7.20 -19.57 -16.74
N THR A 510 7.71 -18.90 -17.76
CA THR A 510 9.13 -18.91 -18.13
C THR A 510 9.59 -17.56 -18.66
N GLN A 511 10.89 -17.29 -18.60
CA GLN A 511 11.46 -16.05 -19.16
C GLN A 511 11.25 -15.94 -20.68
N TRP A 512 11.20 -17.08 -21.39
CA TRP A 512 10.88 -17.09 -22.82
C TRP A 512 9.47 -16.58 -23.09
N GLU A 513 8.48 -16.99 -22.28
CA GLU A 513 7.11 -16.48 -22.38
C GLU A 513 7.04 -14.98 -22.10
N ALA A 514 7.80 -14.49 -21.10
CA ALA A 514 7.88 -13.08 -20.78
C ALA A 514 8.39 -12.25 -21.99
N VAL A 515 9.43 -12.75 -22.68
CA VAL A 515 9.96 -12.12 -23.90
C VAL A 515 8.93 -12.13 -25.02
N GLU A 516 8.31 -13.27 -25.32
CA GLU A 516 7.30 -13.37 -26.39
C GLU A 516 6.10 -12.45 -26.14
N ARG A 517 5.63 -12.36 -24.88
CA ARG A 517 4.54 -11.46 -24.48
C ARG A 517 4.94 -9.99 -24.61
N LEU A 518 6.17 -9.63 -24.22
CA LEU A 518 6.71 -8.26 -24.31
C LEU A 518 6.93 -7.79 -25.75
N GLU A 519 7.49 -8.68 -26.59
CA GLU A 519 7.86 -8.39 -27.98
C GLU A 519 6.68 -8.45 -28.96
N ARG A 520 5.47 -8.79 -28.49
CA ARG A 520 4.24 -8.77 -29.29
C ARG A 520 4.14 -7.45 -30.08
N GLY A 521 4.15 -7.57 -31.40
CA GLY A 521 4.27 -6.44 -32.34
C GLY A 521 5.71 -6.11 -32.72
N THR A 522 6.30 -5.10 -32.07
CA THR A 522 7.66 -4.61 -32.39
C THR A 522 8.62 -4.86 -31.22
N PRO A 523 9.89 -5.21 -31.47
CA PRO A 523 10.90 -5.37 -30.42
C PRO A 523 10.99 -4.12 -29.54
N LYS A 524 10.94 -4.31 -28.23
CA LYS A 524 11.05 -3.24 -27.22
C LYS A 524 12.27 -3.52 -26.34
N PRO A 525 12.95 -2.49 -25.81
CA PRO A 525 13.96 -2.71 -24.78
C PRO A 525 13.31 -3.38 -23.56
N HIS A 526 13.98 -4.38 -22.97
CA HIS A 526 13.48 -5.10 -21.80
C HIS A 526 13.58 -4.19 -20.57
N PRO A 527 12.46 -3.72 -20.00
CA PRO A 527 12.49 -2.93 -18.78
C PRO A 527 12.93 -3.80 -17.59
N GLN A 528 13.36 -3.17 -16.50
CA GLN A 528 13.61 -3.89 -15.25
C GLN A 528 12.31 -4.56 -14.75
N GLY A 529 12.38 -5.83 -14.35
CA GLY A 529 11.23 -6.59 -13.87
C GLY A 529 10.29 -7.10 -14.97
N PHE A 530 10.73 -7.10 -16.24
CA PHE A 530 9.92 -7.62 -17.37
C PHE A 530 9.57 -9.11 -17.24
N ASP A 531 10.36 -9.84 -16.47
CA ASP A 531 10.25 -11.27 -16.17
C ASP A 531 9.81 -11.52 -14.71
N ASP A 532 9.21 -10.52 -14.07
CA ASP A 532 8.55 -10.71 -12.78
C ASP A 532 7.07 -11.03 -12.99
N GLU A 533 6.59 -12.05 -12.28
CA GLU A 533 5.17 -12.40 -12.18
C GLU A 533 4.69 -12.21 -10.75
N TRP A 534 3.38 -12.03 -10.56
CA TRP A 534 2.84 -11.78 -9.22
C TRP A 534 1.39 -12.18 -9.02
N VAL A 535 1.03 -12.39 -7.76
CA VAL A 535 -0.37 -12.43 -7.30
C VAL A 535 -0.53 -11.54 -6.09
N GLY A 536 -1.69 -10.90 -5.95
CA GLY A 536 -1.91 -9.97 -4.84
C GLY A 536 -3.36 -9.80 -4.48
N ILE A 537 -3.55 -9.02 -3.42
CA ILE A 537 -4.86 -8.72 -2.85
C ILE A 537 -4.90 -7.27 -2.37
N ARG A 538 -5.87 -6.51 -2.87
CA ARG A 538 -6.22 -5.19 -2.36
C ARG A 538 -7.14 -5.30 -1.15
N VAL A 539 -7.01 -4.36 -0.22
CA VAL A 539 -7.79 -4.32 1.04
C VAL A 539 -8.82 -3.20 0.99
N PRO A 540 -10.03 -3.43 0.45
CA PRO A 540 -10.99 -2.34 0.18
C PRO A 540 -11.71 -1.80 1.43
N PHE A 541 -11.75 -2.56 2.53
CA PHE A 541 -12.44 -2.19 3.77
C PHE A 541 -11.73 -2.84 4.98
N PRO A 542 -12.04 -2.43 6.22
CA PRO A 542 -11.37 -2.95 7.41
C PRO A 542 -11.51 -4.47 7.56
N ALA A 543 -10.36 -5.16 7.66
CA ALA A 543 -10.26 -6.56 8.06
C ALA A 543 -9.35 -6.67 9.29
N GLN A 544 -9.65 -7.57 10.24
CA GLN A 544 -8.75 -7.81 11.37
C GLN A 544 -7.55 -8.64 10.94
N LYS A 545 -7.73 -9.54 9.97
CA LYS A 545 -6.68 -10.40 9.43
C LYS A 545 -6.83 -10.56 7.92
N LEU A 546 -5.69 -10.55 7.23
CA LEU A 546 -5.56 -10.90 5.82
C LEU A 546 -4.66 -12.12 5.70
N THR A 547 -5.13 -13.13 4.97
CA THR A 547 -4.37 -14.35 4.67
C THR A 547 -4.28 -14.49 3.15
N LEU A 548 -3.07 -14.44 2.59
CA LEU A 548 -2.81 -14.73 1.18
C LEU A 548 -2.04 -16.05 1.07
N LYS A 549 -2.63 -17.03 0.39
CA LYS A 549 -2.04 -18.34 0.15
C LYS A 549 -1.72 -18.50 -1.32
N VAL A 550 -0.52 -18.95 -1.65
CA VAL A 550 -0.08 -19.16 -3.03
C VAL A 550 0.53 -20.54 -3.17
N ARG A 551 -0.08 -21.36 -4.02
CA ARG A 551 0.44 -22.68 -4.40
C ARG A 551 0.99 -22.61 -5.80
N LEU A 552 2.29 -22.79 -5.91
CA LEU A 552 3.02 -22.82 -7.17
C LEU A 552 3.10 -24.24 -7.73
N PRO A 553 3.11 -24.41 -9.06
CA PRO A 553 3.34 -25.70 -9.70
C PRO A 553 4.81 -26.12 -9.57
N ARG A 554 5.13 -27.37 -9.94
CA ARG A 554 6.48 -27.93 -9.75
C ARG A 554 7.54 -27.17 -10.54
N SER A 555 7.19 -26.70 -11.74
CA SER A 555 8.10 -25.86 -12.56
C SER A 555 8.52 -24.56 -11.90
N LEU A 556 7.77 -24.07 -10.90
CA LEU A 556 8.07 -22.88 -10.13
C LEU A 556 8.45 -23.19 -8.66
N ALA A 557 8.76 -24.45 -8.32
CA ALA A 557 9.02 -24.83 -6.93
C ALA A 557 10.26 -24.14 -6.31
N ASP A 558 11.24 -23.78 -7.14
CA ASP A 558 12.50 -23.18 -6.71
C ASP A 558 12.52 -21.65 -6.76
N VAL A 559 11.42 -21.00 -7.19
CA VAL A 559 11.37 -19.53 -7.25
C VAL A 559 11.26 -18.94 -5.85
N GLN A 560 11.86 -17.77 -5.66
CA GLN A 560 11.77 -17.03 -4.40
C GLN A 560 10.67 -15.98 -4.50
N LEU A 561 9.72 -16.02 -3.57
CA LEU A 561 8.68 -15.00 -3.46
C LEU A 561 9.17 -13.83 -2.61
N ALA A 562 8.96 -12.63 -3.11
CA ALA A 562 9.16 -11.38 -2.39
C ALA A 562 7.80 -10.74 -2.11
N LEU A 563 7.62 -10.22 -0.89
CA LEU A 563 6.45 -9.43 -0.53
C LEU A 563 6.65 -7.98 -0.94
N GLU A 564 5.69 -7.44 -1.69
CA GLU A 564 5.55 -6.02 -1.95
C GLU A 564 4.28 -5.46 -1.33
N CYS A 565 4.44 -4.36 -0.61
CA CYS A 565 3.33 -3.59 -0.04
C CYS A 565 3.19 -2.31 -0.86
N LEU A 566 2.15 -2.25 -1.67
CA LEU A 566 1.88 -1.12 -2.55
C LEU A 566 0.90 -0.17 -1.87
N ARG A 567 1.31 1.09 -1.72
CA ARG A 567 0.50 2.16 -1.17
C ARG A 567 -0.15 2.98 -2.29
N PRO A 568 -1.47 3.22 -2.23
CA PRO A 568 -2.14 4.09 -3.19
C PRO A 568 -1.72 5.56 -3.03
N PRO A 569 -1.72 6.34 -4.11
CA PRO A 569 -1.42 7.77 -4.04
C PRO A 569 -2.42 8.50 -3.14
N GLY A 570 -1.95 9.51 -2.41
CA GLY A 570 -2.81 10.34 -1.56
C GLY A 570 -3.24 9.71 -0.22
N TYR A 571 -2.84 8.47 0.09
CA TYR A 571 -3.11 7.84 1.40
C TYR A 571 -2.71 8.75 2.58
N PRO A 572 -3.57 8.89 3.63
CA PRO A 572 -4.80 8.14 3.92
C PRO A 572 -6.08 8.74 3.32
N ASN A 573 -5.97 9.72 2.43
CA ASN A 573 -7.14 10.38 1.87
C ASN A 573 -7.75 9.49 0.78
N TYR A 574 -8.93 8.97 1.08
CA TYR A 574 -9.76 8.21 0.16
C TYR A 574 -11.23 8.46 0.51
N ASP A 575 -12.08 8.33 -0.49
CA ASP A 575 -13.53 8.33 -0.32
C ASP A 575 -14.02 6.90 -0.05
N ILE A 576 -15.19 6.80 0.58
CA ILE A 576 -15.87 5.52 0.76
C ILE A 576 -17.06 5.54 -0.17
N ASP A 577 -17.12 4.56 -1.07
CA ASP A 577 -18.20 4.49 -2.04
C ASP A 577 -19.52 4.03 -1.40
N GLN A 578 -20.58 3.99 -2.20
CA GLN A 578 -21.91 3.55 -1.74
C GLN A 578 -21.96 2.08 -1.27
N TRP A 579 -20.93 1.29 -1.56
CA TRP A 579 -20.78 -0.11 -1.16
C TRP A 579 -19.86 -0.27 0.05
N GLY A 580 -19.33 0.83 0.59
CA GLY A 580 -18.46 0.79 1.76
C GLY A 580 -17.00 0.45 1.45
N ASP A 581 -16.59 0.47 0.18
CA ASP A 581 -15.22 0.21 -0.25
C ASP A 581 -14.43 1.53 -0.42
N ALA A 582 -13.13 1.50 -0.12
CA ALA A 582 -12.22 2.63 -0.25
C ALA A 582 -11.90 2.92 -1.72
N LYS A 583 -12.12 4.16 -2.16
CA LYS A 583 -11.82 4.68 -3.49
C LYS A 583 -10.80 5.81 -3.45
N PHE A 584 -9.78 5.72 -4.31
CA PHE A 584 -8.69 6.68 -4.41
C PHE A 584 -8.78 7.49 -5.72
N GLU A 585 -8.35 8.75 -5.68
CA GLU A 585 -8.21 9.56 -6.89
C GLU A 585 -7.18 8.90 -7.82
N GLY A 586 -7.60 8.55 -9.04
CA GLY A 586 -6.76 7.81 -9.98
C GLY A 586 -7.05 6.31 -10.08
N ASP A 587 -8.04 5.77 -9.34
CA ASP A 587 -8.57 4.39 -9.52
C ASP A 587 -9.23 4.14 -10.90
N LYS A 588 -8.94 4.97 -11.92
CA LYS A 588 -9.37 4.72 -13.31
C LYS A 588 -8.60 3.53 -13.87
N GLY A 589 -9.19 2.34 -13.74
CA GLY A 589 -8.71 1.12 -14.41
C GLY A 589 -7.55 0.47 -13.69
N VAL A 590 -7.74 0.08 -12.42
CA VAL A 590 -6.77 -0.77 -11.71
C VAL A 590 -6.88 -2.18 -12.30
N ASP A 591 -6.00 -2.47 -13.25
CA ASP A 591 -5.70 -3.83 -13.70
C ASP A 591 -4.93 -4.52 -12.55
N ASP A 592 -5.62 -5.16 -11.60
CA ASP A 592 -5.04 -6.02 -10.55
C ASP A 592 -4.30 -7.26 -11.14
N ALA A 593 -3.93 -7.25 -12.42
CA ALA A 593 -3.30 -8.35 -13.12
C ALA A 593 -2.20 -7.95 -14.12
N VAL A 594 -1.79 -6.67 -14.23
CA VAL A 594 -0.83 -6.30 -15.30
C VAL A 594 0.29 -5.36 -14.90
N ASP A 595 0.06 -4.30 -14.14
CA ASP A 595 1.11 -3.38 -13.70
C ASP A 595 0.65 -2.64 -12.44
N ALA A 596 1.55 -2.34 -11.49
CA ALA A 596 1.23 -1.45 -10.38
C ALA A 596 0.71 -0.11 -10.97
N PRO A 597 -0.48 0.39 -10.57
CA PRO A 597 -1.07 1.53 -11.26
C PRO A 597 -0.16 2.74 -11.20
N SER A 598 -0.11 3.54 -12.27
CA SER A 598 0.75 4.73 -12.34
C SER A 598 0.53 5.63 -11.11
N GLY A 599 1.56 5.77 -10.28
CA GLY A 599 1.52 6.60 -9.06
C GLY A 599 1.38 5.83 -7.74
N TRP A 600 1.20 4.51 -7.76
CA TRP A 600 1.36 3.69 -6.55
C TRP A 600 2.83 3.59 -6.17
N GLU A 601 3.09 3.61 -4.87
CA GLU A 601 4.45 3.61 -4.33
C GLU A 601 4.70 2.34 -3.53
N ILE A 602 5.85 1.69 -3.75
CA ILE A 602 6.32 0.61 -2.89
C ILE A 602 6.61 1.21 -1.51
N ASP A 603 5.81 0.84 -0.51
CA ASP A 603 5.99 1.33 0.86
C ASP A 603 7.07 0.53 1.58
N LYS A 604 8.32 1.00 1.45
CA LYS A 604 9.48 0.41 2.13
C LYS A 604 9.41 0.44 3.65
N SER A 605 8.47 1.20 4.24
CA SER A 605 8.27 1.23 5.70
C SER A 605 7.34 0.11 6.19
N CYS A 606 6.71 -0.63 5.28
CA CYS A 606 5.84 -1.76 5.57
C CYS A 606 6.68 -3.05 5.67
N GLU A 607 7.27 -3.29 6.85
CA GLU A 607 8.15 -4.44 7.15
C GLU A 607 7.37 -5.74 7.43
N GLU A 608 6.51 -6.16 6.49
CA GLU A 608 5.66 -7.35 6.66
C GLU A 608 6.35 -8.65 6.24
N THR A 609 7.55 -8.59 5.64
CA THR A 609 8.30 -9.75 5.11
C THR A 609 8.44 -10.92 6.09
N PRO A 610 8.66 -10.71 7.41
CA PRO A 610 8.75 -11.82 8.38
C PRO A 610 7.49 -12.68 8.52
N THR A 611 6.35 -12.22 7.98
CA THR A 611 5.06 -12.94 8.05
C THR A 611 4.82 -13.90 6.89
N LEU A 612 5.69 -13.88 5.86
CA LEU A 612 5.65 -14.83 4.74
C LEU A 612 6.33 -16.14 5.15
N THR A 613 5.58 -17.24 5.07
CA THR A 613 6.04 -18.58 5.44
C THR A 613 5.77 -19.57 4.32
N TYR A 614 6.53 -20.67 4.29
CA TYR A 614 6.33 -21.76 3.33
C TYR A 614 6.00 -23.05 4.08
N ASP A 615 4.83 -23.62 3.81
CA ASP A 615 4.46 -24.94 4.31
C ASP A 615 4.86 -26.02 3.29
N ALA A 616 5.93 -26.76 3.60
CA ALA A 616 6.44 -27.83 2.77
C ALA A 616 5.47 -29.01 2.59
N ARG A 617 4.51 -29.22 3.50
CA ARG A 617 3.53 -30.34 3.39
C ARG A 617 2.45 -30.04 2.37
N SER A 618 1.96 -28.80 2.35
CA SER A 618 0.95 -28.34 1.41
C SER A 618 1.55 -27.67 0.16
N GLN A 619 2.88 -27.51 0.11
CA GLN A 619 3.62 -26.79 -0.93
C GLN A 619 3.04 -25.39 -1.20
N THR A 620 2.66 -24.71 -0.12
CA THR A 620 1.93 -23.45 -0.18
C THR A 620 2.68 -22.38 0.60
N TRP A 621 2.87 -21.23 -0.03
CA TRP A 621 3.29 -20.01 0.64
C TRP A 621 2.11 -19.37 1.33
N GLU A 622 2.28 -18.94 2.58
CA GLU A 622 1.26 -18.30 3.39
C GLU A 622 1.79 -16.97 3.93
N LEU A 623 1.09 -15.90 3.58
CA LEU A 623 1.30 -14.55 4.10
C LEU A 623 0.14 -14.21 5.04
N VAL A 624 0.45 -13.91 6.31
CA VAL A 624 -0.55 -13.53 7.32
C VAL A 624 -0.29 -12.13 7.83
N ILE A 625 -1.24 -11.23 7.59
CA ILE A 625 -1.12 -9.82 7.95
C ILE A 625 -2.24 -9.46 8.92
N ASP A 626 -1.85 -9.15 10.16
CA ASP A 626 -2.79 -8.65 11.18
C ASP A 626 -3.06 -7.16 10.94
N HIS A 627 -4.33 -6.76 10.95
CA HIS A 627 -4.80 -5.39 10.72
C HIS A 627 -4.23 -4.78 9.43
N PRO A 628 -4.44 -5.41 8.26
CA PRO A 628 -3.98 -4.87 6.98
C PRO A 628 -4.46 -3.44 6.77
N LEU A 629 -3.62 -2.60 6.15
CA LEU A 629 -3.96 -1.19 5.90
C LEU A 629 -5.00 -1.10 4.78
N VAL A 630 -6.15 -0.48 5.07
CA VAL A 630 -7.21 -0.27 4.07
C VAL A 630 -6.69 0.57 2.89
N GLY A 631 -6.93 0.11 1.68
CA GLY A 631 -6.45 0.66 0.41
C GLY A 631 -5.14 0.07 -0.09
N TYR A 632 -4.33 -0.54 0.79
CA TYR A 632 -3.07 -1.15 0.36
C TYR A 632 -3.32 -2.40 -0.46
N GLN A 633 -2.36 -2.70 -1.33
CA GLN A 633 -2.26 -3.97 -2.02
C GLN A 633 -1.03 -4.72 -1.51
N TYR A 634 -1.26 -5.96 -1.11
CA TYR A 634 -0.21 -6.88 -0.69
C TYR A 634 -0.01 -7.89 -1.80
N ALA A 635 1.18 -7.90 -2.41
CA ALA A 635 1.50 -8.74 -3.54
C ALA A 635 2.70 -9.64 -3.23
N LEU A 636 2.63 -10.89 -3.67
CA LEU A 636 3.76 -11.79 -3.72
C LEU A 636 4.27 -11.84 -5.16
N ARG A 637 5.52 -11.42 -5.35
CA ARG A 637 6.19 -11.36 -6.65
C ARG A 637 7.30 -12.39 -6.72
N TRP A 638 7.57 -12.92 -7.91
CA TRP A 638 8.73 -13.77 -8.16
C TRP A 638 9.22 -13.55 -9.58
N GLN A 639 10.51 -13.77 -9.78
CA GLN A 639 11.09 -13.81 -11.12
C GLN A 639 10.80 -15.19 -11.75
N VAL A 640 10.33 -15.21 -12.99
CA VAL A 640 10.08 -16.47 -13.71
C VAL A 640 11.41 -17.15 -14.09
N PRO A 641 11.48 -18.49 -14.09
CA PRO A 641 12.70 -19.20 -14.40
C PRO A 641 13.15 -18.95 -15.84
N GLY A 642 14.44 -18.66 -16.01
CA GLY A 642 15.11 -18.61 -17.30
C GLY A 642 15.57 -19.99 -17.76
N GLU A 643 15.46 -20.25 -19.06
CA GLU A 643 16.08 -21.42 -19.71
C GLU A 643 17.24 -20.93 -20.59
N PRO A 644 18.45 -21.54 -20.54
CA PRO A 644 19.55 -21.16 -21.42
C PRO A 644 19.13 -21.29 -22.89
N GLU A 645 19.28 -20.22 -23.67
CA GLU A 645 18.94 -20.21 -25.11
C GLU A 645 20.14 -20.65 -25.96
N ASP A 646 20.00 -21.74 -26.72
CA ASP A 646 20.88 -21.99 -27.86
C ASP A 646 20.46 -21.05 -29.00
N ARG A 647 21.22 -19.97 -29.16
CA ARG A 647 20.96 -18.93 -30.16
C ARG A 647 20.89 -19.46 -31.58
N THR A 648 21.57 -20.56 -31.90
CA THR A 648 21.55 -21.16 -33.24
C THR A 648 20.22 -21.83 -33.48
N ILE A 649 19.81 -22.70 -32.56
CA ILE A 649 18.54 -23.43 -32.68
C ILE A 649 17.37 -22.46 -32.59
N ALA A 650 17.37 -21.54 -31.64
CA ALA A 650 16.33 -20.51 -31.54
C ALA A 650 16.24 -19.64 -32.81
N GLY A 651 17.39 -19.27 -33.39
CA GLY A 651 17.46 -18.56 -34.67
C GLY A 651 16.84 -19.35 -35.82
N ASN A 652 17.19 -20.63 -35.93
CA ASN A 652 16.64 -21.55 -36.94
C ASN A 652 15.13 -21.74 -36.77
N THR A 653 14.64 -21.98 -35.55
CA THR A 653 13.21 -22.15 -35.27
C THR A 653 12.43 -20.91 -35.69
N ARG A 654 12.92 -19.69 -35.37
CA ARG A 654 12.31 -18.43 -35.82
C ARG A 654 12.33 -18.25 -37.35
N GLU A 655 13.35 -18.75 -38.03
CA GLU A 655 13.39 -18.80 -39.49
C GLU A 655 12.37 -19.78 -40.06
N TRP A 656 12.22 -20.96 -39.43
CA TRP A 656 11.25 -21.96 -39.82
C TRP A 656 9.82 -21.48 -39.61
N HIS A 657 9.52 -20.82 -38.49
CA HIS A 657 8.22 -20.15 -38.27
C HIS A 657 7.90 -19.21 -39.44
N ARG A 658 8.81 -18.28 -39.79
CA ARG A 658 8.61 -17.35 -40.91
C ARG A 658 8.41 -18.07 -42.25
N THR A 659 9.24 -19.08 -42.52
CA THR A 659 9.20 -19.84 -43.77
C THR A 659 7.87 -20.58 -43.95
N LEU A 660 7.38 -21.21 -42.89
CA LEU A 660 6.11 -21.94 -42.88
C LEU A 660 4.91 -21.00 -42.93
N LEU A 661 4.94 -19.89 -42.18
CA LEU A 661 3.87 -18.88 -42.24
C LEU A 661 3.75 -18.32 -43.67
N HIS A 662 4.88 -18.02 -44.33
CA HIS A 662 4.89 -17.59 -45.74
C HIS A 662 4.40 -18.68 -46.71
N LEU A 663 4.68 -19.97 -46.46
CA LEU A 663 4.08 -21.07 -47.22
C LEU A 663 2.55 -21.00 -47.10
N GLY A 664 2.02 -20.86 -45.89
CA GLY A 664 0.58 -20.75 -45.65
C GLY A 664 -0.05 -19.59 -46.41
N ASP A 665 0.60 -18.42 -46.39
CA ASP A 665 0.12 -17.23 -47.10
C ASP A 665 0.12 -17.41 -48.63
N ARG A 666 1.12 -18.10 -49.20
CA ARG A 666 1.16 -18.43 -50.64
C ARG A 666 0.10 -19.45 -51.03
N VAL A 667 -0.12 -20.45 -50.18
CA VAL A 667 -1.15 -21.47 -50.40
C VAL A 667 -2.55 -20.84 -50.41
N ASP A 668 -2.84 -19.97 -49.44
CA ASP A 668 -4.12 -19.25 -49.36
C ASP A 668 -4.35 -18.32 -50.57
N ALA A 669 -3.28 -17.67 -51.06
CA ALA A 669 -3.32 -16.83 -52.26
C ALA A 669 -3.40 -17.63 -53.59
N GLY A 670 -3.27 -18.96 -53.55
CA GLY A 670 -3.20 -19.81 -54.75
C GLY A 670 -1.92 -19.62 -55.58
N GLN A 671 -0.84 -19.11 -54.96
CA GLN A 671 0.44 -18.77 -55.60
C GLN A 671 1.55 -19.75 -55.19
N THR A 672 1.33 -21.05 -55.38
CA THR A 672 2.25 -22.10 -54.93
C THR A 672 3.42 -22.34 -55.90
N THR A 673 4.61 -22.53 -55.35
CA THR A 673 5.83 -22.95 -56.06
C THR A 673 5.93 -24.48 -56.20
N ASP A 674 6.96 -24.99 -56.86
CA ASP A 674 7.21 -26.44 -56.93
C ASP A 674 7.59 -27.00 -55.56
N GLU A 675 8.40 -26.25 -54.81
CA GLU A 675 8.77 -26.53 -53.42
C GLU A 675 7.54 -26.56 -52.50
N ASP A 676 6.62 -25.60 -52.66
CA ASP A 676 5.36 -25.56 -51.90
C ASP A 676 4.48 -26.78 -52.20
N ARG A 677 4.42 -27.21 -53.46
CA ARG A 677 3.65 -28.40 -53.86
C ARG A 677 4.23 -29.68 -53.26
N GLU A 678 5.55 -29.77 -53.16
CA GLU A 678 6.22 -30.88 -52.49
C GLU A 678 5.94 -30.87 -50.98
N ALA A 679 5.99 -29.71 -50.33
CA ALA A 679 5.63 -29.57 -48.91
C ALA A 679 4.17 -29.97 -48.63
N ILE A 680 3.24 -29.57 -49.50
CA ILE A 680 1.83 -29.99 -49.43
C ILE A 680 1.69 -31.51 -49.56
N ARG A 681 2.47 -32.13 -50.47
CA ARG A 681 2.48 -33.59 -50.65
C ARG A 681 2.94 -34.32 -49.38
N GLN A 682 3.98 -33.84 -48.72
CA GLN A 682 4.45 -34.41 -47.44
C GLN A 682 3.39 -34.28 -46.34
N PHE A 683 2.69 -33.13 -46.28
CA PHE A 683 1.57 -32.98 -45.35
C PHE A 683 0.39 -33.91 -45.67
N ASP A 684 0.07 -34.13 -46.94
CA ASP A 684 -0.97 -35.09 -47.33
C ASP A 684 -0.63 -36.54 -46.94
N LEU A 685 0.66 -36.91 -46.96
CA LEU A 685 1.12 -38.20 -46.43
C LEU A 685 0.91 -38.28 -44.91
N LEU A 686 1.24 -37.23 -44.16
CA LEU A 686 0.98 -37.15 -42.72
C LEU A 686 -0.51 -37.33 -42.42
N VAL A 687 -1.38 -36.64 -43.16
CA VAL A 687 -2.85 -36.75 -43.03
C VAL A 687 -3.30 -38.20 -43.22
N GLN A 688 -2.85 -38.87 -44.29
CA GLN A 688 -3.20 -40.28 -44.55
C GLN A 688 -2.73 -41.24 -43.45
N THR A 689 -1.53 -41.01 -42.92
CA THR A 689 -0.99 -41.78 -41.79
C THR A 689 -1.86 -41.59 -40.54
N LEU A 690 -2.15 -40.34 -40.15
CA LEU A 690 -2.95 -40.04 -38.98
C LEU A 690 -4.40 -40.53 -39.12
N GLU A 691 -5.02 -40.38 -40.30
CA GLU A 691 -6.33 -40.95 -40.61
C GLU A 691 -6.37 -42.47 -40.37
N THR A 692 -5.32 -43.18 -40.78
CA THR A 692 -5.23 -44.63 -40.68
C THR A 692 -5.01 -45.08 -39.24
N GLU A 693 -4.05 -44.48 -38.54
CA GLU A 693 -3.70 -44.83 -37.16
C GLU A 693 -4.84 -44.50 -36.18
N LEU A 694 -5.50 -43.34 -36.35
CA LEU A 694 -6.60 -42.90 -35.49
C LEU A 694 -7.98 -43.42 -35.95
N ARG A 695 -8.02 -44.15 -37.08
CA ARG A 695 -9.24 -44.72 -37.68
C ARG A 695 -10.34 -43.68 -37.97
N LEU A 696 -9.93 -42.45 -38.30
CA LEU A 696 -10.85 -41.33 -38.53
C LEU A 696 -11.78 -41.62 -39.71
N GLY A 697 -13.09 -41.44 -39.53
CA GLY A 697 -14.11 -41.68 -40.56
C GLY A 697 -14.37 -43.16 -40.86
N ARG A 698 -13.65 -44.09 -40.21
CA ARG A 698 -13.86 -45.54 -40.37
C ARG A 698 -14.85 -46.10 -39.36
N VAL A 699 -14.99 -45.44 -38.21
CA VAL A 699 -15.87 -45.88 -37.11
C VAL A 699 -17.29 -45.33 -37.25
N SER A 700 -17.43 -44.11 -37.76
CA SER A 700 -18.71 -43.51 -38.15
C SER A 700 -18.57 -42.82 -39.51
N ARG A 701 -19.51 -43.08 -40.43
CA ARG A 701 -19.53 -42.41 -41.75
C ARG A 701 -19.83 -40.92 -41.65
N ASP A 702 -20.41 -40.49 -40.52
CA ASP A 702 -20.76 -39.10 -40.24
C ASP A 702 -19.68 -38.38 -39.41
N GLU A 703 -18.56 -39.05 -39.10
CA GLU A 703 -17.46 -38.43 -38.35
C GLU A 703 -16.83 -37.29 -39.15
N LYS A 704 -16.96 -36.08 -38.58
CA LYS A 704 -16.27 -34.90 -39.06
C LYS A 704 -14.93 -34.80 -38.33
N TRP A 705 -13.84 -34.63 -39.07
CA TRP A 705 -12.50 -34.49 -38.51
C TRP A 705 -11.70 -33.41 -39.22
N THR A 706 -10.73 -32.84 -38.52
CA THR A 706 -9.80 -31.84 -39.05
C THR A 706 -8.39 -32.19 -38.61
N ILE A 707 -7.43 -32.14 -39.54
CA ILE A 707 -6.00 -32.22 -39.24
C ILE A 707 -5.35 -30.93 -39.72
N ALA A 708 -4.62 -30.25 -38.85
CA ALA A 708 -3.95 -29.00 -39.18
C ALA A 708 -2.53 -28.93 -38.62
N LEU A 709 -1.60 -28.40 -39.41
CA LEU A 709 -0.30 -27.96 -38.96
C LEU A 709 -0.41 -26.50 -38.54
N MET A 710 -0.36 -26.25 -37.24
CA MET A 710 -0.41 -24.93 -36.63
C MET A 710 1.00 -24.46 -36.31
N VAL A 711 1.37 -23.26 -36.73
CA VAL A 711 2.70 -22.67 -36.52
C VAL A 711 2.58 -21.39 -35.71
N HIS A 712 3.54 -21.15 -34.81
CA HIS A 712 3.56 -19.97 -33.95
C HIS A 712 3.90 -18.70 -34.74
N ASP A 713 3.05 -17.69 -34.58
CA ASP A 713 3.24 -16.34 -35.07
C ASP A 713 3.49 -15.43 -33.87
N ALA A 714 4.78 -15.25 -33.55
CA ALA A 714 5.25 -14.44 -32.42
C ALA A 714 4.77 -12.98 -32.49
N LYS A 715 4.52 -12.45 -33.70
CA LYS A 715 4.09 -11.06 -33.89
C LYS A 715 2.73 -10.82 -33.25
N ASP A 716 1.80 -11.74 -33.47
CA ASP A 716 0.42 -11.62 -33.00
C ASP A 716 0.15 -12.45 -31.72
N LEU A 717 1.14 -13.26 -31.30
CA LEU A 717 1.10 -14.18 -30.17
C LEU A 717 0.01 -15.25 -30.32
N VAL A 718 -0.03 -15.88 -31.50
CA VAL A 718 -1.05 -16.88 -31.87
C VAL A 718 -0.43 -18.05 -32.65
N LEU A 719 -1.08 -19.21 -32.58
CA LEU A 719 -0.87 -20.33 -33.50
C LEU A 719 -1.78 -20.18 -34.72
N ARG A 720 -1.21 -20.39 -35.90
CA ARG A 720 -1.83 -20.13 -37.20
C ARG A 720 -1.79 -21.37 -38.09
N PRO A 721 -2.90 -21.77 -38.74
CA PRO A 721 -2.89 -22.91 -39.64
C PRO A 721 -2.04 -22.60 -40.87
N VAL A 722 -1.05 -23.44 -41.16
CA VAL A 722 -0.22 -23.33 -42.37
C VAL A 722 -0.71 -24.30 -43.45
N LEU A 723 -1.01 -25.54 -43.05
CA LEU A 723 -1.63 -26.55 -43.89
C LEU A 723 -2.74 -27.24 -43.09
N SER A 724 -3.85 -27.56 -43.73
CA SER A 724 -4.95 -28.28 -43.08
C SER A 724 -5.80 -29.09 -44.05
N ARG A 725 -6.46 -30.11 -43.52
CA ARG A 725 -7.45 -30.96 -44.21
C ARG A 725 -8.64 -31.19 -43.30
N ARG A 726 -9.84 -31.11 -43.88
CA ARG A 726 -11.11 -31.42 -43.20
C ARG A 726 -11.82 -32.58 -43.91
N SER A 727 -12.58 -33.37 -43.15
CA SER A 727 -13.44 -34.39 -43.75
C SER A 727 -14.73 -33.77 -44.32
N GLY A 728 -15.02 -34.07 -45.58
CA GLY A 728 -16.17 -33.53 -46.31
C GLY A 728 -15.97 -33.56 -47.83
N PRO A 729 -17.03 -33.33 -48.62
CA PRO A 729 -16.98 -33.45 -50.08
C PRO A 729 -16.08 -32.41 -50.77
N GLN A 730 -15.86 -31.25 -50.15
CA GLN A 730 -14.99 -30.19 -50.69
C GLN A 730 -13.60 -30.13 -50.02
N ARG A 731 -13.34 -30.91 -48.95
CA ARG A 731 -12.08 -30.93 -48.17
C ARG A 731 -11.49 -29.53 -47.93
N GLU A 732 -12.34 -28.57 -47.58
CA GLU A 732 -11.93 -27.17 -47.38
C GLU A 732 -10.87 -27.06 -46.29
N ALA A 733 -9.87 -26.22 -46.53
CA ALA A 733 -8.85 -25.89 -45.52
C ALA A 733 -9.43 -24.93 -44.46
N LEU A 734 -8.82 -24.91 -43.28
CA LEU A 734 -9.04 -23.84 -42.30
C LEU A 734 -8.68 -22.48 -42.94
N PRO A 735 -9.53 -21.44 -42.77
CA PRO A 735 -9.24 -20.13 -43.31
C PRO A 735 -7.99 -19.55 -42.64
N ARG A 736 -7.18 -18.82 -43.39
CA ARG A 736 -5.95 -18.21 -42.88
C ARG A 736 -6.18 -17.24 -41.71
N SER A 737 -7.37 -16.63 -41.66
CA SER A 737 -7.82 -15.75 -40.58
C SER A 737 -8.11 -16.47 -39.26
N PHE A 738 -8.22 -17.80 -39.25
CA PHE A 738 -8.35 -18.57 -38.02
C PHE A 738 -7.02 -18.61 -37.28
N SER A 739 -7.06 -18.39 -35.96
CA SER A 739 -5.88 -18.48 -35.10
C SER A 739 -6.28 -18.92 -33.70
N ILE A 740 -5.39 -19.64 -33.04
CA ILE A 740 -5.53 -20.05 -31.64
C ILE A 740 -4.57 -19.20 -30.82
N PRO A 741 -5.01 -18.45 -29.79
CA PRO A 741 -4.08 -17.68 -28.97
C PRO A 741 -2.99 -18.56 -28.33
N TYR A 742 -1.79 -18.00 -28.17
CA TYR A 742 -0.69 -18.69 -27.48
C TYR A 742 -1.14 -19.18 -26.11
N GLY A 743 -0.87 -20.45 -25.79
CA GLY A 743 -1.25 -21.08 -24.52
C GLY A 743 -2.75 -21.37 -24.33
N ASP A 744 -3.61 -20.89 -25.23
CA ASP A 744 -5.04 -21.12 -25.20
C ASP A 744 -5.44 -22.29 -26.11
N GLY A 745 -6.61 -22.87 -25.92
CA GLY A 745 -7.01 -24.05 -26.66
C GLY A 745 -6.18 -25.28 -26.31
N VAL A 746 -6.56 -26.43 -26.87
CA VAL A 746 -5.75 -27.67 -26.74
C VAL A 746 -4.40 -27.52 -27.46
N SER A 747 -4.38 -26.89 -28.63
CA SER A 747 -3.15 -26.71 -29.42
C SER A 747 -2.21 -25.65 -28.84
N GLY A 748 -2.72 -24.50 -28.40
CA GLY A 748 -1.87 -23.46 -27.78
C GLY A 748 -1.30 -23.93 -26.45
N ALA A 749 -2.10 -24.62 -25.63
CA ALA A 749 -1.62 -25.27 -24.42
C ALA A 749 -0.52 -26.30 -24.70
N ALA A 750 -0.68 -27.14 -25.74
CA ALA A 750 0.33 -28.14 -26.11
C ALA A 750 1.65 -27.51 -26.57
N PHE A 751 1.57 -26.39 -27.31
CA PHE A 751 2.72 -25.60 -27.72
C PHE A 751 3.46 -25.02 -26.51
N GLN A 752 2.75 -24.30 -25.64
CA GLN A 752 3.32 -23.68 -24.44
C GLN A 752 3.96 -24.71 -23.49
N GLN A 753 3.24 -25.80 -23.22
CA GLN A 753 3.67 -26.81 -22.25
C GLN A 753 4.71 -27.77 -22.81
N ARG A 754 4.91 -27.78 -24.14
CA ARG A 754 5.84 -28.66 -24.85
C ARG A 754 5.52 -30.13 -24.56
N ARG A 755 4.22 -30.46 -24.62
CA ARG A 755 3.72 -31.81 -24.37
C ARG A 755 2.55 -32.15 -25.27
N ILE A 756 2.36 -33.44 -25.49
CA ILE A 756 1.19 -33.96 -26.19
C ILE A 756 -0.03 -33.77 -25.29
N ILE A 757 -1.09 -33.16 -25.82
CA ILE A 757 -2.35 -32.98 -25.10
C ILE A 757 -3.45 -33.71 -25.85
N ALA A 758 -4.11 -34.65 -25.18
CA ALA A 758 -5.34 -35.27 -25.64
C ALA A 758 -6.51 -34.76 -24.78
N TRP A 759 -7.57 -34.29 -25.42
CA TRP A 759 -8.75 -33.72 -24.79
C TRP A 759 -10.01 -34.45 -25.26
N SER A 760 -11.01 -34.53 -24.36
CA SER A 760 -12.36 -35.01 -24.64
C SER A 760 -13.40 -34.02 -24.12
N HIS A 761 -14.65 -34.14 -24.56
CA HIS A 761 -15.78 -33.40 -23.99
C HIS A 761 -15.95 -33.55 -22.46
N ARG A 762 -15.26 -34.50 -21.82
CA ARG A 762 -15.20 -34.64 -20.35
C ARG A 762 -13.95 -33.98 -19.70
N GLY A 763 -13.13 -33.26 -20.47
CA GLY A 763 -11.86 -32.66 -20.06
C GLY A 763 -10.62 -33.31 -20.67
N VAL A 764 -9.44 -32.87 -20.22
CA VAL A 764 -8.12 -33.38 -20.64
C VAL A 764 -7.95 -34.85 -20.20
N ILE A 765 -7.54 -35.70 -21.13
CA ILE A 765 -7.36 -37.16 -20.97
C ILE A 765 -5.93 -37.51 -20.54
N SER A 766 -4.96 -36.68 -20.95
CA SER A 766 -3.52 -36.97 -20.84
C SER A 766 -2.82 -36.25 -19.69
N ASP A 767 -3.55 -35.82 -18.65
CA ASP A 767 -2.91 -35.06 -17.57
C ASP A 767 -2.15 -35.98 -16.59
N PRO A 768 -0.79 -35.91 -16.52
CA PRO A 768 0.02 -36.78 -15.68
C PRO A 768 -0.14 -36.53 -14.18
N GLU A 769 -0.71 -35.38 -13.80
CA GLU A 769 -0.88 -34.97 -12.39
C GLU A 769 -2.32 -35.15 -11.86
N GLY A 770 -3.24 -35.64 -12.69
CA GLY A 770 -4.62 -35.90 -12.30
C GLY A 770 -5.41 -34.64 -11.89
N ALA A 771 -5.06 -33.47 -12.45
CA ALA A 771 -5.73 -32.22 -12.11
C ALA A 771 -7.12 -32.18 -12.73
N ALA A 772 -8.13 -32.48 -11.91
CA ALA A 772 -9.54 -32.14 -12.15
C ALA A 772 -9.82 -30.61 -12.27
N LYS A 773 -8.78 -29.80 -12.54
CA LYS A 773 -8.77 -28.33 -12.53
C LYS A 773 -8.18 -27.68 -13.79
N SER A 774 -7.89 -28.45 -14.85
CA SER A 774 -7.42 -27.84 -16.11
C SER A 774 -8.53 -27.00 -16.75
N LEU A 775 -8.22 -25.75 -17.10
CA LEU A 775 -9.14 -24.85 -17.81
C LEU A 775 -9.07 -24.99 -19.34
N ILE A 776 -8.23 -25.91 -19.83
CA ILE A 776 -8.06 -26.13 -21.27
C ILE A 776 -9.37 -26.64 -21.89
N THR A 777 -9.93 -25.83 -22.79
CA THR A 777 -11.04 -26.18 -23.67
C THR A 777 -10.62 -25.95 -25.12
N PRO A 778 -11.11 -26.70 -26.10
CA PRO A 778 -10.78 -26.47 -27.51
C PRO A 778 -11.29 -25.12 -27.99
N VAL A 779 -10.49 -24.41 -28.79
CA VAL A 779 -10.99 -23.26 -29.54
C VAL A 779 -11.86 -23.80 -30.68
N PRO A 780 -13.15 -23.42 -30.77
CA PRO A 780 -14.03 -23.92 -31.81
C PRO A 780 -13.51 -23.53 -33.21
N TYR A 781 -13.42 -24.51 -34.11
CA TYR A 781 -13.08 -24.22 -35.50
C TYR A 781 -14.23 -23.50 -36.21
N PRO A 782 -13.92 -22.60 -37.16
CA PRO A 782 -14.93 -21.90 -37.93
C PRO A 782 -15.81 -22.93 -38.66
N PRO A 783 -17.14 -22.82 -38.54
CA PRO A 783 -18.07 -23.83 -39.03
C PRO A 783 -17.97 -23.95 -40.54
N THR A 784 -18.03 -25.18 -41.06
CA THR A 784 -18.47 -25.44 -42.43
C THR A 784 -20.00 -25.39 -42.48
N GLU A 785 -20.62 -25.24 -43.66
CA GLU A 785 -22.09 -25.25 -43.82
C GLU A 785 -22.79 -26.50 -43.19
N GLU A 786 -22.04 -27.58 -42.86
CA GLU A 786 -22.50 -28.81 -42.22
C GLU A 786 -21.75 -29.22 -40.91
N GLY A 787 -21.17 -28.29 -40.14
CA GLY A 787 -20.25 -28.62 -39.04
C GLY A 787 -20.90 -29.08 -37.71
N GLY A 788 -20.39 -30.17 -37.11
CA GLY A 788 -20.66 -30.58 -35.72
C GLY A 788 -19.49 -30.22 -34.78
N GLU A 789 -19.76 -30.03 -33.49
CA GLU A 789 -18.76 -29.65 -32.48
C GLU A 789 -17.72 -30.76 -32.24
N ALA A 790 -16.45 -30.40 -32.06
CA ALA A 790 -15.38 -31.36 -31.80
C ALA A 790 -15.56 -32.01 -30.42
N VAL A 791 -15.56 -33.33 -30.39
CA VAL A 791 -15.75 -34.12 -29.17
C VAL A 791 -14.40 -34.55 -28.58
N HIS A 792 -13.40 -34.76 -29.44
CA HIS A 792 -12.03 -35.12 -29.07
C HIS A 792 -11.02 -34.31 -29.86
N VAL A 793 -9.95 -33.88 -29.20
CA VAL A 793 -8.85 -33.13 -29.81
C VAL A 793 -7.51 -33.72 -29.36
N LEU A 794 -6.58 -33.90 -30.28
CA LEU A 794 -5.22 -34.33 -30.02
C LEU A 794 -4.25 -33.29 -30.60
N ALA A 795 -3.40 -32.73 -29.75
CA ALA A 795 -2.36 -31.79 -30.13
C ALA A 795 -0.97 -32.42 -29.96
N LEU A 796 -0.23 -32.52 -31.07
CA LEU A 796 1.10 -33.12 -31.16
C LEU A 796 2.13 -32.02 -31.45
N PRO A 797 2.86 -31.51 -30.44
CA PRO A 797 3.90 -30.51 -30.67
C PRO A 797 5.07 -31.10 -31.47
N VAL A 798 5.63 -30.28 -32.35
CA VAL A 798 6.81 -30.58 -33.18
C VAL A 798 7.91 -29.57 -32.89
N TYR A 799 9.15 -30.03 -32.85
CA TYR A 799 10.31 -29.29 -32.34
C TYR A 799 11.46 -29.29 -33.34
N HIS A 800 12.46 -28.47 -33.07
CA HIS A 800 13.70 -28.48 -33.83
C HIS A 800 14.45 -29.80 -33.64
N THR A 801 14.97 -30.36 -34.73
CA THR A 801 15.65 -31.68 -34.77
C THR A 801 16.78 -31.80 -33.74
N GLY A 802 17.50 -30.72 -33.47
CA GLY A 802 18.55 -30.68 -32.46
C GLY A 802 18.10 -30.94 -31.01
N THR A 803 16.81 -30.82 -30.70
CA THR A 803 16.25 -30.99 -29.32
C THR A 803 15.05 -31.93 -29.29
N GLU A 804 14.72 -32.60 -30.39
CA GLU A 804 13.43 -33.28 -30.57
C GLU A 804 13.26 -34.53 -29.71
N ASP A 805 14.37 -35.13 -29.28
CA ASP A 805 14.44 -36.32 -28.41
C ASP A 805 14.52 -35.96 -26.92
N GLU A 806 14.60 -34.68 -26.59
CA GLU A 806 14.59 -34.24 -25.21
C GLU A 806 13.22 -34.53 -24.58
N ARG A 807 13.23 -34.97 -23.31
CA ARG A 807 12.00 -35.28 -22.57
C ARG A 807 11.05 -34.08 -22.48
N ARG A 808 11.59 -32.88 -22.42
CA ARG A 808 10.86 -31.60 -22.48
C ARG A 808 11.74 -30.61 -23.25
N PRO A 809 11.59 -30.51 -24.58
CA PRO A 809 12.39 -29.62 -25.40
C PRO A 809 12.26 -28.16 -24.92
N PRO A 810 13.26 -27.30 -25.12
CA PRO A 810 13.16 -25.91 -24.69
C PRO A 810 12.10 -25.15 -25.52
N PRO A 811 11.48 -24.11 -24.97
CA PRO A 811 10.36 -23.43 -25.61
C PRO A 811 10.75 -22.80 -26.95
N TRP A 812 11.97 -22.24 -27.04
CA TRP A 812 12.55 -21.66 -28.26
C TRP A 812 12.87 -22.69 -29.37
N ALA A 813 12.75 -23.99 -29.10
CA ALA A 813 12.88 -25.04 -30.12
C ALA A 813 11.53 -25.52 -30.67
N THR A 814 10.39 -25.04 -30.15
CA THR A 814 9.07 -25.51 -30.58
C THR A 814 8.68 -24.85 -31.90
N ILE A 815 8.47 -25.65 -32.95
CA ILE A 815 8.13 -25.14 -34.29
C ILE A 815 6.63 -24.88 -34.39
N GLY A 816 5.82 -25.80 -33.88
CA GLY A 816 4.37 -25.75 -34.03
C GLY A 816 3.69 -26.96 -33.43
N VAL A 817 2.42 -27.15 -33.80
CA VAL A 817 1.58 -28.24 -33.31
C VAL A 817 0.79 -28.82 -34.47
N VAL A 818 0.85 -30.14 -34.62
CA VAL A 818 -0.10 -30.88 -35.46
C VAL A 818 -1.32 -31.20 -34.60
N THR A 819 -2.46 -30.62 -34.96
CA THR A 819 -3.72 -30.81 -34.25
C THR A 819 -4.65 -31.73 -35.04
N VAL A 820 -5.33 -32.62 -34.33
CA VAL A 820 -6.32 -33.56 -34.87
C VAL A 820 -7.60 -33.46 -34.06
N ASP A 821 -8.68 -33.10 -34.72
CA ASP A 821 -9.99 -32.92 -34.11
C ASP A 821 -10.97 -33.95 -34.68
N SER A 822 -11.83 -34.51 -33.84
CA SER A 822 -12.87 -35.47 -34.23
C SER A 822 -14.19 -35.15 -33.53
N SER A 823 -15.29 -35.18 -34.29
CA SER A 823 -16.66 -35.03 -33.78
C SER A 823 -17.28 -36.34 -33.26
N SER A 824 -16.52 -37.45 -33.25
CA SER A 824 -17.04 -38.78 -32.92
C SER A 824 -16.64 -39.22 -31.52
N TYR A 825 -17.61 -39.50 -30.64
CA TYR A 825 -17.39 -40.16 -29.33
C TYR A 825 -16.74 -41.55 -29.43
N ALA A 826 -16.70 -42.13 -30.63
CA ALA A 826 -16.08 -43.42 -30.90
C ALA A 826 -14.65 -43.29 -31.47
N SER A 827 -14.10 -42.07 -31.53
CA SER A 827 -12.71 -41.83 -31.93
C SER A 827 -11.74 -42.59 -31.01
N SER A 828 -10.67 -43.10 -31.60
CA SER A 828 -9.62 -43.79 -30.85
C SER A 828 -8.81 -42.85 -29.96
N ILE A 829 -8.93 -41.52 -30.15
CA ILE A 829 -8.19 -40.50 -29.37
C ILE A 829 -8.37 -40.67 -27.86
N LYS A 830 -9.58 -41.01 -27.43
CA LYS A 830 -9.91 -41.12 -25.99
C LYS A 830 -9.28 -42.31 -25.28
N ASP A 831 -8.97 -43.36 -26.04
CA ASP A 831 -8.50 -44.64 -25.51
C ASP A 831 -6.97 -44.83 -25.70
N MET A 832 -6.27 -43.80 -26.20
CA MET A 832 -4.83 -43.88 -26.47
C MET A 832 -4.00 -43.86 -25.19
N ASP A 833 -3.03 -44.76 -25.11
CA ASP A 833 -1.95 -44.73 -24.11
C ASP A 833 -0.80 -43.78 -24.50
N ASP A 834 0.15 -43.58 -23.60
CA ASP A 834 1.28 -42.66 -23.83
C ASP A 834 2.24 -43.16 -24.92
N LYS A 835 2.36 -44.48 -25.13
CA LYS A 835 3.22 -45.04 -26.19
C LYS A 835 2.64 -44.73 -27.56
N GLN A 836 1.32 -44.88 -27.72
CA GLN A 836 0.60 -44.55 -28.95
C GLN A 836 0.69 -43.04 -29.25
N ARG A 837 0.49 -42.19 -28.24
CA ARG A 837 0.65 -40.73 -28.40
C ARG A 837 2.06 -40.36 -28.84
N LEU A 838 3.07 -40.93 -28.19
CA LEU A 838 4.47 -40.68 -28.54
C LEU A 838 4.79 -41.12 -29.97
N LEU A 839 4.33 -42.31 -30.38
CA LEU A 839 4.47 -42.79 -31.75
C LEU A 839 3.88 -41.81 -32.77
N LEU A 840 2.66 -41.31 -32.53
CA LEU A 840 2.03 -40.33 -33.41
C LEU A 840 2.81 -39.01 -33.47
N ARG A 841 3.35 -38.54 -32.34
CA ARG A 841 4.21 -37.36 -32.32
C ARG A 841 5.51 -37.58 -33.09
N THR A 842 6.14 -38.76 -32.98
CA THR A 842 7.35 -39.09 -33.76
C THR A 842 7.05 -39.11 -35.27
N LEU A 843 5.89 -39.64 -35.68
CA LEU A 843 5.45 -39.60 -37.07
C LEU A 843 5.21 -38.16 -37.55
N ALA A 844 4.54 -37.33 -36.73
CA ALA A 844 4.33 -35.91 -37.01
C ALA A 844 5.65 -35.15 -37.13
N GLN A 845 6.61 -35.43 -36.26
CA GLN A 845 7.96 -34.85 -36.26
C GLN A 845 8.72 -35.18 -37.55
N ALA A 846 8.79 -36.47 -37.91
CA ALA A 846 9.49 -36.89 -39.12
C ALA A 846 8.91 -36.27 -40.39
N GLN A 847 7.58 -36.11 -40.46
CA GLN A 847 6.93 -35.44 -41.58
C GLN A 847 7.15 -33.92 -41.56
N MET A 848 7.22 -33.32 -40.38
CA MET A 848 7.54 -31.90 -40.24
C MET A 848 8.92 -31.56 -40.82
N ASP A 849 9.91 -32.41 -40.58
CA ASP A 849 11.26 -32.23 -41.15
C ASP A 849 11.25 -32.30 -42.68
N ASN A 850 10.50 -33.24 -43.26
CA ASN A 850 10.35 -33.35 -44.71
C ASN A 850 9.65 -32.11 -45.30
N ILE A 851 8.62 -31.59 -44.62
CA ILE A 851 7.93 -30.36 -45.01
C ILE A 851 8.92 -29.19 -45.02
N ILE A 852 9.72 -29.01 -43.95
CA ILE A 852 10.69 -27.91 -43.85
C ILE A 852 11.77 -28.00 -44.93
N ARG A 853 12.33 -29.20 -45.15
CA ARG A 853 13.33 -29.43 -46.22
C ARG A 853 12.76 -29.11 -47.60
N ALA A 854 11.54 -29.54 -47.87
CA ALA A 854 10.85 -29.27 -49.14
C ALA A 854 10.71 -27.77 -49.40
N VAL A 855 10.19 -26.99 -48.44
CA VAL A 855 9.99 -25.54 -48.60
C VAL A 855 11.33 -24.80 -48.77
N ARG A 856 12.41 -25.30 -48.17
CA ARG A 856 13.76 -24.72 -48.28
C ARG A 856 14.51 -25.16 -49.55
N GLY A 857 13.91 -26.03 -50.38
CA GLY A 857 14.54 -26.55 -51.60
C GLY A 857 15.72 -27.50 -51.33
N GLU A 858 15.82 -28.05 -50.13
CA GLU A 858 16.84 -29.03 -49.76
C GLU A 858 16.46 -30.38 -50.36
N ARG A 859 17.13 -30.77 -51.46
CA ARG A 859 16.94 -32.09 -52.09
C ARG A 859 17.77 -33.12 -51.35
N ASP A 860 17.24 -34.35 -51.23
CA ASP A 860 18.06 -35.50 -50.87
C ASP A 860 19.25 -35.59 -51.82
N SER A 861 20.45 -35.35 -51.33
CA SER A 861 21.67 -35.67 -52.05
C SER A 861 21.76 -37.19 -52.14
N ALA A 862 21.30 -37.76 -53.25
CA ALA A 862 21.36 -39.20 -53.50
C ALA A 862 22.80 -39.74 -53.71
N ASP A 863 23.86 -38.98 -53.42
CA ASP A 863 25.27 -39.38 -53.64
C ASP A 863 26.21 -38.93 -52.50
N GLY A 864 25.95 -39.39 -51.27
CA GLY A 864 26.92 -39.35 -50.18
C GLY A 864 26.74 -40.56 -49.27
N PRO A 865 27.82 -41.26 -48.84
CA PRO A 865 27.65 -42.41 -47.96
C PRO A 865 27.02 -41.96 -46.65
N PRO A 866 26.17 -42.79 -46.02
CA PRO A 866 25.52 -42.42 -44.77
C PRO A 866 26.60 -42.13 -43.73
N SER A 867 26.54 -40.96 -43.10
CA SER A 867 27.32 -40.70 -41.89
C SER A 867 26.79 -41.64 -40.80
N CYS A 868 27.46 -42.79 -40.67
CA CYS A 868 27.30 -43.72 -39.56
C CYS A 868 27.52 -42.96 -38.24
N GLY A 869 26.42 -42.58 -37.62
CA GLY A 869 26.30 -42.22 -36.21
C GLY A 869 25.12 -42.94 -35.55
N ALA A 870 24.64 -44.04 -36.13
CA ALA A 870 23.71 -44.95 -35.48
C ALA A 870 24.52 -45.81 -34.51
N THR A 871 24.65 -45.36 -33.26
CA THR A 871 24.95 -46.28 -32.18
C THR A 871 23.75 -47.18 -31.97
N ASP A 872 23.93 -48.46 -32.25
CA ASP A 872 23.11 -49.56 -31.75
C ASP A 872 22.57 -49.27 -30.34
N ARG A 873 21.25 -49.29 -30.17
CA ARG A 873 20.60 -49.97 -29.03
C ARG A 873 19.07 -50.06 -29.16
N PRO A 874 18.49 -51.10 -28.53
CA PRO A 874 17.21 -51.68 -28.93
C PRO A 874 16.01 -50.93 -28.35
N LEU A 875 14.90 -51.03 -29.08
CA LEU A 875 13.55 -50.75 -28.60
C LEU A 875 13.26 -51.56 -27.34
N SER A 876 12.99 -50.87 -26.22
CA SER A 876 12.27 -51.40 -25.05
C SER A 876 11.32 -50.34 -24.50
#